data_AF-A0A2E4XXA6-F1
#
_entry.id   AF-A0A2E4XXA6-F1
#
_cell.length_a   1.000
_cell.length_b   1.000
_cell.length_c   1.000
_cell.angle_alpha   90.00
_cell.angle_beta   90.00
_cell.angle_gamma   90.00
#
_symmetry.space_group_name_H-M   'P 1'
#
loop_
_entity.id
_entity.type
_entity.pdbx_description
1 polymer ?
#
loop_
_entity_poly.entity_id
_entity_poly.type
_entity_poly.pdbx_seq_one_letter_code
_entity_poly.pdbx_strand_id
1 'polypeptide(L)'
;MVRPRLIPLLLLKNGLLVRSQGFETHQFIGNPMSTIERFSHWNADEIVILDIGDSESHDLRRNDLQQQYAGQSILDVLSEITRVCFMPMTVGGRVRSLKDIEARLRHGADKCVINTQAILEPTIVSSAARTFGSQCIVVSIDARRHLDGRYEVFSNDGKTATGMSPLEWALRCEEAGCGEILLNSIDRDGSGSGFDCDLIRQISHGVDIPVIACGGAGRYEDFSSAILEGGASAVAAANIFHFFELSYPLAKEACIDAGVPMRPNRIGSRWIRREPIYDFVQETERIEVRLTRSKEINTMNEQADVPVPDVTWCRKCTYPSLSAAPIDFDQDGVCTGCQMSDVKESISREVWDERLGELCRVIESGRHGRDGKYDCIIPVSGGKDSYFQVDTIKNKLGFNPLLVTYHGNNYTPVGWRNLSRMQQVFDVEHIIVRPPLETLIKLNRLGFIVMGDMNWHAHMGITTVPVQVAAEYEISTLVWGEHGYTDLSGQFSMHDFPEMSYRDRLEHFGRGYEWNYFVGREGLTSEDMKFWKYPDDQTLMDVGIRGLYLGNYLYWEANEHTDRMIAEFGFETSAQSFDRTYRRASNLDDMHENGVHDYLKFIKFGYGRCTDHTCKDIRSGRMLRDEAIALIEKYDPVKPRDLARWLTYVGMSEDEFGRIADTFRDDRVWAMKRGHWIRKEIS
;
A
#
# COMPACT_ATOMS: atom_id res chain seq x y z
N MET A 1 29.20 -17.48 18.35
CA MET A 1 28.50 -16.19 18.58
C MET A 1 27.22 -16.22 17.76
N VAL A 2 26.07 -15.99 18.39
CA VAL A 2 24.78 -15.87 17.67
C VAL A 2 24.85 -14.58 16.85
N ARG A 3 24.48 -14.66 15.56
CA ARG A 3 24.51 -13.50 14.68
C ARG A 3 23.31 -12.58 14.96
N PRO A 4 23.47 -11.24 14.96
CA PRO A 4 22.35 -10.33 15.05
C PRO A 4 21.32 -10.56 13.95
N ARG A 5 20.04 -10.30 14.25
CA ARG A 5 18.91 -10.44 13.31
C ARG A 5 18.30 -9.08 12.97
N LEU A 6 17.89 -8.92 11.72
CA LEU A 6 17.03 -7.83 11.25
C LEU A 6 15.61 -8.37 11.02
N ILE A 7 14.64 -7.80 11.74
CA ILE A 7 13.29 -8.36 11.86
C ILE A 7 12.25 -7.36 11.32
N PRO A 8 11.52 -7.67 10.23
CA PRO A 8 10.34 -6.92 9.87
C PRO A 8 9.24 -7.10 10.92
N LEU A 9 8.62 -5.99 11.35
CA LEU A 9 7.48 -5.98 12.25
C LEU A 9 6.24 -5.52 11.50
N LEU A 10 5.16 -6.29 11.56
CA LEU A 10 3.90 -5.99 10.90
C LEU A 10 2.83 -5.73 11.96
N LEU A 11 2.16 -4.60 11.83
CA LEU A 11 1.00 -4.26 12.66
C LEU A 11 -0.27 -4.57 11.87
N LEU A 12 -1.13 -5.40 12.43
CA LEU A 12 -2.41 -5.75 11.81
C LEU A 12 -3.56 -5.12 12.59
N LYS A 13 -4.44 -4.43 11.87
CA LYS A 13 -5.74 -3.96 12.38
C LYS A 13 -6.81 -4.54 11.47
N ASN A 14 -7.79 -5.26 12.02
CA ASN A 14 -8.85 -5.90 11.23
C ASN A 14 -8.29 -6.74 10.06
N GLY A 15 -7.24 -7.53 10.30
CA GLY A 15 -6.63 -8.39 9.28
C GLY A 15 -5.89 -7.66 8.14
N LEU A 16 -5.78 -6.33 8.20
CA LEU A 16 -5.08 -5.49 7.24
C LEU A 16 -3.82 -4.89 7.86
N LEU A 17 -2.81 -4.70 7.04
CA LEU A 17 -1.55 -4.08 7.43
C LEU A 17 -1.76 -2.58 7.65
N VAL A 18 -1.28 -2.07 8.78
CA VAL A 18 -1.30 -0.65 9.11
C VAL A 18 0.09 -0.13 9.42
N ARG A 19 0.30 1.16 9.15
CA ARG A 19 1.42 1.91 9.74
C ARG A 19 1.01 2.52 11.07
N SER A 20 1.96 2.72 12.00
CA SER A 20 1.74 3.37 13.31
C SER A 20 2.46 4.71 13.42
N GLN A 21 1.90 5.66 14.16
CA GLN A 21 2.61 6.80 14.74
C GLN A 21 2.23 6.96 16.20
N GLY A 22 3.22 6.95 17.10
CA GLY A 22 3.02 7.27 18.51
C GLY A 22 1.90 6.47 19.20
N PHE A 23 1.62 5.25 18.73
CA PHE A 23 0.53 4.37 19.22
C PHE A 23 -0.90 4.94 19.06
N GLU A 24 -1.08 6.03 18.31
CA GLU A 24 -2.38 6.70 18.17
C GLU A 24 -2.89 6.63 16.74
N THR A 25 -2.05 6.99 15.78
CA THR A 25 -2.45 7.10 14.37
C THR A 25 -2.12 5.82 13.63
N HIS A 26 -3.15 5.14 13.14
CA HIS A 26 -3.05 3.90 12.40
C HIS A 26 -3.69 4.03 11.03
N GLN A 27 -2.89 3.99 9.97
CA GLN A 27 -3.38 4.11 8.59
C GLN A 27 -3.26 2.77 7.88
N PHE A 28 -4.34 2.32 7.24
CA PHE A 28 -4.33 1.09 6.43
C PHE A 28 -3.45 1.29 5.21
N ILE A 29 -2.46 0.39 5.04
CA ILE A 29 -1.51 0.46 3.92
C ILE A 29 -1.63 -0.72 2.97
N GLY A 30 -2.33 -1.81 3.33
CA GLY A 30 -2.58 -2.93 2.42
C GLY A 30 -2.82 -4.27 3.10
N ASN A 31 -2.53 -5.36 2.38
CA ASN A 31 -2.70 -6.73 2.86
C ASN A 31 -1.35 -7.32 3.32
N PRO A 32 -1.29 -8.09 4.44
CA PRO A 32 -0.03 -8.66 4.92
C PRO A 32 0.58 -9.72 4.01
N MET A 33 -0.20 -10.44 3.20
CA MET A 33 0.25 -11.63 2.46
C MET A 33 1.37 -11.32 1.47
N SER A 34 1.17 -10.33 0.59
CA SER A 34 2.19 -9.98 -0.41
C SER A 34 3.47 -9.45 0.25
N THR A 35 3.31 -8.77 1.39
CA THR A 35 4.43 -8.25 2.18
C THR A 35 5.26 -9.38 2.80
N ILE A 36 4.60 -10.38 3.40
CA ILE A 36 5.26 -11.52 4.04
C ILE A 36 5.92 -12.42 3.00
N GLU A 37 5.25 -12.68 1.88
CA GLU A 37 5.82 -13.44 0.77
C GLU A 37 7.12 -12.77 0.26
N ARG A 38 7.15 -11.45 0.13
CA ARG A 38 8.38 -10.70 -0.20
C ARG A 38 9.47 -10.86 0.85
N PHE A 39 9.15 -10.74 2.14
CA PHE A 39 10.15 -10.96 3.20
C PHE A 39 10.70 -12.40 3.18
N SER A 40 9.86 -13.38 2.88
CA SER A 40 10.31 -14.77 2.67
C SER A 40 11.27 -14.85 1.48
N HIS A 41 10.95 -14.17 0.38
CA HIS A 41 11.79 -14.16 -0.82
C HIS A 41 13.15 -13.49 -0.59
N TRP A 42 13.19 -12.47 0.27
CA TRP A 42 14.42 -11.80 0.69
C TRP A 42 15.17 -12.51 1.82
N ASN A 43 14.72 -13.71 2.22
CA ASN A 43 15.30 -14.48 3.32
C ASN A 43 15.40 -13.64 4.61
N ALA A 44 14.29 -12.97 4.97
CA ALA A 44 14.21 -12.24 6.22
C ALA A 44 14.55 -13.13 7.42
N ASP A 45 15.18 -12.55 8.43
CA ASP A 45 15.79 -13.34 9.50
C ASP A 45 14.74 -14.02 10.39
N GLU A 46 13.66 -13.28 10.67
CA GLU A 46 12.50 -13.59 11.51
C GLU A 46 11.44 -12.53 11.16
N ILE A 47 10.17 -12.76 11.50
CA ILE A 47 9.11 -11.76 11.37
C ILE A 47 8.32 -11.65 12.68
N VAL A 48 7.91 -10.43 13.04
CA VAL A 48 7.01 -10.17 14.16
C VAL A 48 5.67 -9.66 13.63
N ILE A 49 4.57 -10.23 14.07
CA ILE A 49 3.21 -9.81 13.70
C ILE A 49 2.44 -9.48 14.97
N LEU A 50 1.97 -8.24 15.10
CA LEU A 50 1.17 -7.80 16.24
C LEU A 50 -0.25 -7.44 15.78
N ASP A 51 -1.26 -8.15 16.31
CA ASP A 51 -2.66 -7.75 16.15
C ASP A 51 -3.01 -6.63 17.13
N ILE A 52 -3.22 -5.44 16.58
CA ILE A 52 -3.57 -4.21 17.29
C ILE A 52 -5.03 -3.82 17.05
N GLY A 53 -5.83 -4.68 16.41
CA GLY A 53 -7.26 -4.41 16.30
C GLY A 53 -7.94 -4.42 17.67
N ASP A 54 -9.16 -3.88 17.72
CA ASP A 54 -10.06 -4.01 18.88
C ASP A 54 -11.17 -5.05 18.66
N SER A 55 -11.37 -5.50 17.41
CA SER A 55 -12.42 -6.45 17.01
C SER A 55 -11.93 -7.90 16.89
N GLU A 56 -12.70 -8.87 17.39
CA GLU A 56 -12.44 -10.32 17.21
C GLU A 56 -12.70 -10.80 15.77
N SER A 57 -13.38 -9.98 14.96
CA SER A 57 -13.67 -10.23 13.55
C SER A 57 -13.01 -9.19 12.65
N HIS A 58 -12.50 -9.62 11.49
CA HIS A 58 -11.96 -8.78 10.45
C HIS A 58 -12.86 -8.76 9.21
N ASP A 59 -12.72 -7.69 8.42
CA ASP A 59 -13.45 -7.46 7.18
C ASP A 59 -12.49 -6.80 6.19
N LEU A 60 -12.15 -7.51 5.11
CA LEU A 60 -11.27 -7.00 4.04
C LEU A 60 -11.89 -5.83 3.27
N ARG A 61 -13.18 -5.58 3.46
CA ARG A 61 -13.99 -4.56 2.79
C ARG A 61 -14.07 -4.69 1.27
N ARG A 62 -13.45 -5.72 0.69
CA ARG A 62 -13.33 -5.86 -0.76
C ARG A 62 -13.35 -7.32 -1.19
N ASN A 63 -14.31 -7.65 -2.06
CA ASN A 63 -14.49 -8.99 -2.63
C ASN A 63 -13.81 -9.16 -4.01
N ASP A 64 -13.30 -8.06 -4.55
CA ASP A 64 -12.65 -7.99 -5.86
C ASP A 64 -11.10 -8.00 -5.77
N LEU A 65 -10.56 -8.28 -4.59
CA LEU A 65 -9.14 -8.60 -4.39
C LEU A 65 -8.89 -10.08 -4.67
N GLN A 66 -7.68 -10.38 -5.16
CA GLN A 66 -7.23 -11.76 -5.35
C GLN A 66 -7.21 -12.51 -4.02
N GLN A 67 -6.59 -11.94 -3.00
CA GLN A 67 -6.52 -12.52 -1.66
C GLN A 67 -7.89 -12.48 -0.97
N GLN A 68 -8.24 -13.61 -0.36
CA GLN A 68 -9.40 -13.78 0.51
C GLN A 68 -8.94 -14.54 1.76
N TYR A 69 -9.60 -14.31 2.90
CA TYR A 69 -9.38 -15.09 4.11
C TYR A 69 -10.49 -16.12 4.24
N ALA A 70 -10.16 -17.32 4.74
CA ALA A 70 -11.13 -18.41 4.90
C ALA A 70 -12.18 -18.13 5.98
N GLY A 71 -11.86 -17.25 6.93
CA GLY A 71 -12.73 -16.83 8.02
C GLY A 71 -12.50 -15.37 8.38
N GLN A 72 -12.96 -14.97 9.56
CA GLN A 72 -12.91 -13.58 10.05
C GLN A 72 -12.05 -13.42 11.30
N SER A 73 -11.48 -14.48 11.86
CA SER A 73 -10.63 -14.35 13.05
C SER A 73 -9.18 -14.02 12.67
N ILE A 74 -8.41 -13.46 13.60
CA ILE A 74 -6.97 -13.30 13.41
C ILE A 74 -6.27 -14.65 13.16
N LEU A 75 -6.77 -15.74 13.75
CA LEU A 75 -6.23 -17.08 13.56
C LEU A 75 -6.42 -17.58 12.11
N ASP A 76 -7.51 -17.19 11.44
CA ASP A 76 -7.73 -17.49 10.03
C ASP A 76 -6.72 -16.74 9.15
N VAL A 77 -6.42 -15.47 9.48
CA VAL A 77 -5.37 -14.69 8.80
C VAL A 77 -4.01 -15.36 8.99
N LEU A 78 -3.68 -15.78 10.22
CA LEU A 78 -2.43 -16.47 10.52
C LEU A 78 -2.29 -17.77 9.72
N SER A 79 -3.36 -18.57 9.62
CA SER A 79 -3.36 -19.79 8.79
C SER A 79 -2.96 -19.50 7.34
N GLU A 80 -3.51 -18.44 6.73
CA GLU A 80 -3.11 -18.05 5.37
C GLU A 80 -1.65 -17.59 5.33
N ILE A 81 -1.23 -16.76 6.29
CA ILE A 81 0.16 -16.24 6.39
C ILE A 81 1.18 -17.39 6.42
N THR A 82 0.91 -18.48 7.15
CA THR A 82 1.85 -19.62 7.24
C THR A 82 2.16 -20.28 5.91
N ARG A 83 1.29 -20.12 4.90
CA ARG A 83 1.49 -20.71 3.56
C ARG A 83 2.63 -20.02 2.80
N VAL A 84 2.95 -18.78 3.16
CA VAL A 84 3.98 -17.95 2.50
C VAL A 84 5.10 -17.49 3.45
N CYS A 85 4.96 -17.74 4.75
CA CYS A 85 5.94 -17.38 5.78
C CYS A 85 6.92 -18.54 6.03
N PHE A 86 8.17 -18.40 5.56
CA PHE A 86 9.20 -19.44 5.70
C PHE A 86 10.31 -19.08 6.70
N MET A 87 10.27 -17.87 7.25
CA MET A 87 11.11 -17.43 8.37
C MET A 87 10.40 -17.71 9.70
N PRO A 88 11.14 -17.76 10.83
CA PRO A 88 10.52 -17.86 12.15
C PRO A 88 9.50 -16.74 12.36
N MET A 89 8.32 -17.11 12.86
CA MET A 89 7.19 -16.20 13.00
C MET A 89 6.82 -16.00 14.47
N THR A 90 6.92 -14.76 14.93
CA THR A 90 6.58 -14.33 16.28
C THR A 90 5.27 -13.57 16.26
N VAL A 91 4.24 -14.04 16.99
CA VAL A 91 2.88 -13.47 16.93
C VAL A 91 2.45 -12.90 18.28
N GLY A 92 1.96 -11.66 18.28
CA GLY A 92 1.46 -10.94 19.45
C GLY A 92 0.09 -10.33 19.25
N GLY A 93 -0.38 -9.60 20.27
CA GLY A 93 -1.71 -8.99 20.29
C GLY A 93 -2.75 -9.88 20.95
N ARG A 94 -3.46 -9.36 21.95
CA ARG A 94 -4.56 -10.02 22.69
C ARG A 94 -4.26 -11.43 23.25
N VAL A 95 -3.03 -11.70 23.67
CA VAL A 95 -2.69 -12.95 24.37
C VAL A 95 -3.05 -12.80 25.85
N ARG A 96 -4.13 -13.46 26.30
CA ARG A 96 -4.65 -13.35 27.67
C ARG A 96 -4.52 -14.64 28.48
N SER A 97 -4.27 -15.77 27.82
CA SER A 97 -4.23 -17.08 28.46
C SER A 97 -3.25 -18.04 27.78
N LEU A 98 -2.93 -19.16 28.44
CA LEU A 98 -2.15 -20.24 27.83
C LEU A 98 -2.83 -20.85 26.59
N LYS A 99 -4.17 -20.83 26.54
CA LYS A 99 -4.93 -21.30 25.37
C LYS A 99 -4.72 -20.39 24.16
N ASP A 100 -4.57 -19.09 24.38
CA ASP A 100 -4.31 -18.12 23.31
C ASP A 100 -2.92 -18.32 22.69
N ILE A 101 -1.93 -18.66 23.54
CA ILE A 101 -0.58 -19.05 23.12
C ILE A 101 -0.64 -20.35 22.33
N GLU A 102 -1.28 -21.38 22.89
CA GLU A 102 -1.43 -22.68 22.23
C GLU A 102 -2.12 -22.54 20.87
N ALA A 103 -3.16 -21.70 20.78
CA ALA A 103 -3.87 -21.45 19.53
C ALA A 103 -2.92 -20.85 18.47
N ARG A 104 -2.15 -19.80 18.81
CA ARG A 104 -1.20 -19.18 17.86
C ARG A 104 -0.11 -20.15 17.41
N LEU A 105 0.46 -20.93 18.33
CA LEU A 105 1.46 -21.95 18.00
C LEU A 105 0.89 -23.04 17.07
N ARG A 106 -0.35 -23.50 17.32
CA ARG A 106 -1.02 -24.47 16.43
C ARG A 106 -1.34 -23.92 15.04
N HIS A 107 -1.46 -22.60 14.92
CA HIS A 107 -1.65 -21.90 13.64
C HIS A 107 -0.31 -21.41 13.05
N GLY A 108 0.80 -22.06 13.43
CA GLY A 108 2.11 -21.93 12.78
C GLY A 108 3.01 -20.81 13.31
N ALA A 109 2.64 -20.12 14.40
CA ALA A 109 3.60 -19.27 15.09
C ALA A 109 4.71 -20.11 15.76
N ASP A 110 5.95 -19.64 15.70
CA ASP A 110 7.07 -20.23 16.43
C ASP A 110 7.19 -19.65 17.84
N LYS A 111 6.82 -18.38 18.00
CA LYS A 111 6.85 -17.66 19.29
C LYS A 111 5.60 -16.82 19.50
N CYS A 112 5.29 -16.53 20.76
CA CYS A 112 4.20 -15.66 21.17
C CYS A 112 4.70 -14.46 21.98
N VAL A 113 4.25 -13.27 21.62
CA VAL A 113 4.54 -12.01 22.33
C VAL A 113 3.45 -11.72 23.35
N ILE A 114 3.84 -11.45 24.60
CA ILE A 114 2.94 -11.10 25.70
C ILE A 114 3.37 -9.75 26.29
N ASN A 115 2.42 -8.86 26.54
CA ASN A 115 2.68 -7.55 27.17
C ASN A 115 1.76 -7.33 28.37
N THR A 116 0.61 -6.68 28.18
CA THR A 116 -0.34 -6.30 29.24
C THR A 116 -0.67 -7.46 30.18
N GLN A 117 -0.92 -8.67 29.67
CA GLN A 117 -1.23 -9.82 30.52
C GLN A 117 -0.04 -10.25 31.39
N ALA A 118 1.20 -10.13 30.91
CA ALA A 118 2.37 -10.44 31.71
C ALA A 118 2.52 -9.45 32.88
N ILE A 119 2.13 -8.19 32.69
CA ILE A 119 2.14 -7.18 33.75
C ILE A 119 1.03 -7.45 34.79
N LEU A 120 -0.19 -7.75 34.33
CA LEU A 120 -1.34 -8.00 35.21
C LEU A 120 -1.22 -9.31 35.99
N GLU A 121 -0.70 -10.36 35.35
CA GLU A 121 -0.53 -11.69 35.93
C GLU A 121 0.85 -12.27 35.57
N PRO A 122 1.93 -11.88 36.26
CA PRO A 122 3.30 -12.31 35.93
C PRO A 122 3.52 -13.83 35.93
N THR A 123 2.67 -14.59 36.64
CA THR A 123 2.71 -16.06 36.66
C THR A 123 2.41 -16.67 35.29
N ILE A 124 1.78 -15.95 34.37
CA ILE A 124 1.53 -16.42 33.00
C ILE A 124 2.84 -16.72 32.25
N VAL A 125 3.88 -15.90 32.44
CA VAL A 125 5.20 -16.09 31.79
C VAL A 125 5.81 -17.42 32.24
N SER A 126 5.86 -17.65 33.55
CA SER A 126 6.38 -18.91 34.12
C SER A 126 5.58 -20.14 33.72
N SER A 127 4.26 -20.00 33.59
CA SER A 127 3.39 -21.10 33.19
C SER A 127 3.57 -21.41 31.70
N ALA A 128 3.63 -20.38 30.86
CA ALA A 128 3.85 -20.52 29.43
C ALA A 128 5.24 -21.10 29.12
N ALA A 129 6.29 -20.61 29.79
CA ALA A 129 7.64 -21.14 29.65
C ALA A 129 7.74 -22.62 30.07
N ARG A 130 7.08 -23.03 31.15
CA ARG A 130 7.02 -24.45 31.56
C ARG A 130 6.25 -25.32 30.57
N THR A 131 5.19 -24.79 29.94
CA THR A 131 4.32 -25.56 29.03
C THR A 131 4.89 -25.66 27.61
N PHE A 132 5.41 -24.57 27.06
CA PHE A 132 5.82 -24.47 25.65
C PHE A 132 7.34 -24.34 25.45
N GLY A 133 8.09 -24.07 26.53
CA GLY A 133 9.52 -23.77 26.51
C GLY A 133 9.80 -22.27 26.39
N SER A 134 10.85 -21.79 27.06
CA SER A 134 11.23 -20.37 27.11
C SER A 134 11.45 -19.77 25.72
N GLN A 135 11.99 -20.54 24.78
CA GLN A 135 12.25 -20.09 23.40
C GLN A 135 10.98 -19.65 22.65
N CYS A 136 9.80 -20.10 23.08
CA CYS A 136 8.52 -19.74 22.49
C CYS A 136 7.93 -18.45 23.08
N ILE A 137 8.48 -17.93 24.18
CA ILE A 137 7.85 -16.86 24.97
C ILE A 137 8.67 -15.58 24.87
N VAL A 138 8.10 -14.59 24.19
CA VAL A 138 8.64 -13.23 24.07
C VAL A 138 7.82 -12.30 24.97
N VAL A 139 8.49 -11.48 25.80
CA VAL A 139 7.79 -10.42 26.55
C VAL A 139 8.08 -9.08 25.89
N SER A 140 7.01 -8.35 25.53
CA SER A 140 7.13 -6.97 25.05
C SER A 140 7.19 -6.00 26.23
N ILE A 141 8.12 -5.05 26.17
CA ILE A 141 8.26 -3.96 27.12
C ILE A 141 8.13 -2.67 26.34
N ASP A 142 7.00 -1.99 26.49
CA ASP A 142 6.82 -0.64 25.96
C ASP A 142 7.28 0.35 27.04
N ALA A 143 8.29 1.15 26.72
CA ALA A 143 8.91 2.07 27.66
C ALA A 143 8.83 3.52 27.17
N ARG A 144 8.55 4.44 28.09
CA ARG A 144 8.55 5.89 27.84
C ARG A 144 9.52 6.58 28.78
N ARG A 145 10.19 7.62 28.28
CA ARG A 145 11.09 8.47 29.07
C ARG A 145 10.32 9.63 29.69
N HIS A 146 10.48 9.84 30.99
CA HIS A 146 9.99 11.01 31.69
C HIS A 146 10.90 12.22 31.48
N LEU A 147 10.38 13.41 31.82
CA LEU A 147 11.14 14.67 31.76
C LEU A 147 12.38 14.68 32.66
N ASP A 148 12.39 13.89 33.75
CA ASP A 148 13.54 13.74 34.63
C ASP A 148 14.59 12.74 34.12
N GLY A 149 14.35 12.16 32.94
CA GLY A 149 15.24 11.23 32.27
C GLY A 149 15.06 9.76 32.65
N ARG A 150 14.19 9.42 33.62
CA ARG A 150 13.89 8.03 33.97
C ARG A 150 12.96 7.38 32.96
N TYR A 151 13.08 6.07 32.78
CA TYR A 151 12.16 5.29 31.97
C TYR A 151 11.13 4.56 32.85
N GLU A 152 9.92 4.43 32.34
CA GLU A 152 8.83 3.69 32.96
C GLU A 152 8.17 2.75 31.94
N VAL A 153 7.74 1.57 32.40
CA VAL A 153 6.98 0.61 31.60
C VAL A 153 5.51 1.04 31.48
N PHE A 154 4.96 0.92 30.28
CA PHE A 154 3.57 1.18 29.99
C PHE A 154 2.84 -0.08 29.50
N SER A 155 1.53 -0.14 29.76
CA SER A 155 0.62 -1.17 29.23
C SER A 155 -0.57 -0.53 28.52
N ASN A 156 -1.46 -1.36 27.97
CA ASN A 156 -2.65 -0.93 27.21
C ASN A 156 -2.30 0.03 26.06
N ASP A 157 -1.42 -0.41 25.16
CA ASP A 157 -0.97 0.36 23.99
C ASP A 157 -0.34 1.70 24.38
N GLY A 158 0.53 1.69 25.39
CA GLY A 158 1.23 2.91 25.85
C GLY A 158 0.37 3.88 26.67
N LYS A 159 -0.86 3.51 27.06
CA LYS A 159 -1.81 4.41 27.76
C LYS A 159 -1.71 4.36 29.28
N THR A 160 -1.27 3.24 29.86
CA THR A 160 -1.28 3.04 31.32
C THR A 160 0.15 2.92 31.86
N ALA A 161 0.59 3.93 32.61
CA ALA A 161 1.83 3.91 33.38
C ALA A 161 1.77 2.85 34.50
N THR A 162 2.86 2.10 34.71
CA THR A 162 2.88 0.97 35.66
C THR A 162 3.67 1.22 36.94
N GLY A 163 4.47 2.28 36.98
CA GLY A 163 5.43 2.58 38.05
C GLY A 163 6.72 1.77 37.99
N MET A 164 6.86 0.82 37.05
CA MET A 164 7.99 -0.10 36.99
C MET A 164 9.12 0.43 36.10
N SER A 165 10.36 0.24 36.54
CA SER A 165 11.55 0.42 35.70
C SER A 165 11.61 -0.66 34.62
N PRO A 166 11.91 -0.33 33.35
CA PRO A 166 12.07 -1.32 32.28
C PRO A 166 13.10 -2.40 32.59
N LEU A 167 14.21 -2.05 33.26
CA LEU A 167 15.25 -3.02 33.62
C LEU A 167 14.78 -3.98 34.72
N GLU A 168 14.11 -3.46 35.75
CA GLU A 168 13.56 -4.30 36.82
C GLU A 168 12.50 -5.26 36.27
N TRP A 169 11.69 -4.78 35.33
CA TRP A 169 10.70 -5.63 34.68
C TRP A 169 11.33 -6.69 33.79
N ALA A 170 12.34 -6.32 32.99
CA ALA A 170 13.11 -7.25 32.15
C ALA A 170 13.71 -8.41 32.95
N LEU A 171 14.37 -8.10 34.07
CA LEU A 171 14.94 -9.11 34.99
C LEU A 171 13.87 -10.05 35.55
N ARG A 172 12.71 -9.51 35.97
CA ARG A 172 11.60 -10.32 36.45
C ARG A 172 11.02 -11.23 35.37
N CYS A 173 10.98 -10.78 34.12
CA CYS A 173 10.54 -11.60 33.00
C CYS A 173 11.52 -12.73 32.69
N GLU A 174 12.82 -12.45 32.72
CA GLU A 174 13.88 -13.45 32.57
C GLU A 174 13.81 -14.50 33.69
N GLU A 175 13.71 -14.09 34.96
CA GLU A 175 13.53 -14.99 36.10
C GLU A 175 12.27 -15.86 35.97
N ALA A 176 11.20 -15.30 35.38
CA ALA A 176 9.97 -16.02 35.09
C ALA A 176 10.09 -16.98 33.89
N GLY A 177 11.24 -17.06 33.22
CA GLY A 177 11.51 -17.98 32.13
C GLY A 177 11.17 -17.44 30.74
N CYS A 178 11.08 -16.11 30.56
CA CYS A 178 11.02 -15.49 29.24
C CYS A 178 12.27 -15.86 28.42
N GLY A 179 12.11 -16.14 27.12
CA GLY A 179 13.24 -16.49 26.25
C GLY A 179 13.83 -15.31 25.49
N GLU A 180 13.09 -14.21 25.33
CA GLU A 180 13.51 -13.05 24.55
C GLU A 180 12.64 -11.82 24.88
N ILE A 181 13.24 -10.63 24.89
CA ILE A 181 12.54 -9.36 25.17
C ILE A 181 12.34 -8.59 23.86
N LEU A 182 11.12 -8.11 23.61
CA LEU A 182 10.83 -7.11 22.59
C LEU A 182 10.72 -5.73 23.25
N LEU A 183 11.75 -4.90 23.10
CA LEU A 183 11.85 -3.59 23.75
C LEU A 183 11.44 -2.50 22.77
N ASN A 184 10.32 -1.81 23.05
CA ASN A 184 9.82 -0.73 22.20
C ASN A 184 9.91 0.62 22.91
N SER A 185 10.58 1.60 22.29
CA SER A 185 10.60 2.98 22.78
C SER A 185 9.37 3.72 22.26
N ILE A 186 8.42 4.04 23.15
CA ILE A 186 7.18 4.75 22.79
C ILE A 186 7.49 6.13 22.22
N ASP A 187 8.48 6.84 22.77
CA ASP A 187 8.86 8.19 22.33
C ASP A 187 9.44 8.22 20.91
N ARG A 188 9.99 7.09 20.45
CA ARG A 188 10.61 6.97 19.13
C ARG A 188 9.69 6.28 18.10
N ASP A 189 8.59 5.66 18.52
CA ASP A 189 7.70 4.90 17.64
C ASP A 189 7.14 5.74 16.49
N GLY A 190 7.39 5.29 15.26
CA GLY A 190 6.98 5.98 14.04
C GLY A 190 7.63 7.35 13.79
N SER A 191 8.63 7.76 14.59
CA SER A 191 9.28 9.09 14.47
C SER A 191 10.35 9.19 13.39
N GLY A 192 10.98 8.06 13.02
CA GLY A 192 12.13 8.04 12.11
C GLY A 192 13.39 8.75 12.64
N SER A 193 13.48 8.99 13.96
CA SER A 193 14.56 9.78 14.58
C SER A 193 15.75 8.97 15.10
N GLY A 194 15.81 7.68 14.77
CA GLY A 194 16.77 6.70 15.29
C GLY A 194 16.28 5.98 16.55
N PHE A 195 16.88 4.82 16.83
CA PHE A 195 16.58 4.02 18.03
C PHE A 195 17.06 4.67 19.33
N ASP A 196 16.39 4.39 20.44
CA ASP A 196 16.85 4.80 21.78
C ASP A 196 17.98 3.89 22.29
N CYS A 197 19.22 4.17 21.85
CA CYS A 197 20.39 3.35 22.17
C CYS A 197 20.72 3.31 23.67
N ASP A 198 20.35 4.33 24.45
CA ASP A 198 20.59 4.36 25.89
C ASP A 198 19.66 3.38 26.62
N LEU A 199 18.37 3.41 26.28
CA LEU A 199 17.40 2.45 26.78
C LEU A 199 17.80 1.02 26.38
N ILE A 200 18.16 0.80 25.12
CA ILE A 200 18.56 -0.53 24.62
C ILE A 200 19.75 -1.05 25.43
N ARG A 201 20.79 -0.23 25.63
CA ARG A 201 22.00 -0.59 26.38
C ARG A 201 21.70 -0.92 27.83
N GLN A 202 20.79 -0.17 28.47
CA GLN A 202 20.40 -0.42 29.84
C GLN A 202 19.81 -1.83 30.02
N ILE A 203 18.99 -2.28 29.08
CA ILE A 203 18.33 -3.58 29.14
C ILE A 203 19.25 -4.70 28.65
N SER A 204 19.92 -4.51 27.51
CA SER A 204 20.78 -5.54 26.90
C SER A 204 21.97 -5.94 27.77
N HIS A 205 22.49 -5.04 28.60
CA HIS A 205 23.54 -5.36 29.57
C HIS A 205 23.00 -5.91 30.90
N GLY A 206 21.69 -5.79 31.12
CA GLY A 206 21.03 -6.15 32.37
C GLY A 206 20.49 -7.58 32.40
N VAL A 207 20.19 -8.16 31.24
CA VAL A 207 19.66 -9.53 31.10
C VAL A 207 20.59 -10.40 30.24
N ASP A 208 20.54 -11.71 30.44
CA ASP A 208 21.31 -12.69 29.66
C ASP A 208 20.55 -13.19 28.41
N ILE A 209 19.22 -13.01 28.38
CA ILE A 209 18.38 -13.34 27.22
C ILE A 209 18.44 -12.29 26.10
N PRO A 210 18.18 -12.68 24.83
CA PRO A 210 18.19 -11.75 23.70
C PRO A 210 17.21 -10.56 23.86
N VAL A 211 17.65 -9.38 23.44
CA VAL A 211 16.83 -8.17 23.34
C VAL A 211 16.65 -7.79 21.88
N ILE A 212 15.39 -7.71 21.43
CA ILE A 212 14.96 -7.15 20.16
C ILE A 212 14.63 -5.67 20.39
N ALA A 213 15.42 -4.76 19.81
CA ALA A 213 15.15 -3.33 19.86
C ALA A 213 14.12 -2.92 18.80
N CYS A 214 13.13 -2.10 19.17
CA CYS A 214 12.08 -1.59 18.31
C CYS A 214 11.80 -0.10 18.59
N GLY A 215 11.31 0.62 17.57
CA GLY A 215 10.89 2.02 17.67
C GLY A 215 12.01 3.01 17.34
N GLY A 216 11.86 3.74 16.23
CA GLY A 216 12.71 4.88 15.88
C GLY A 216 13.43 4.83 14.53
N ALA A 217 13.57 3.67 13.88
CA ALA A 217 14.29 3.56 12.61
C ALA A 217 13.70 4.49 11.52
N GLY A 218 14.53 5.39 11.00
CA GLY A 218 14.20 6.26 9.85
C GLY A 218 15.21 6.14 8.71
N ARG A 219 16.43 5.70 8.99
CA ARG A 219 17.50 5.46 8.01
C ARG A 219 18.12 4.09 8.23
N TYR A 220 18.80 3.54 7.22
CA TYR A 220 19.38 2.20 7.31
C TYR A 220 20.53 2.12 8.32
N GLU A 221 21.23 3.23 8.56
CA GLU A 221 22.33 3.32 9.55
C GLU A 221 21.83 3.24 11.00
N ASP A 222 20.55 3.53 11.24
CA ASP A 222 19.97 3.45 12.59
C ASP A 222 20.00 2.00 13.11
N PHE A 223 19.84 1.01 12.22
CA PHE A 223 19.85 -0.42 12.57
C PHE A 223 21.22 -0.86 13.11
N SER A 224 22.32 -0.46 12.47
CA SER A 224 23.66 -0.78 12.97
C SER A 224 23.95 -0.10 14.30
N SER A 225 23.45 1.12 14.51
CA SER A 225 23.65 1.87 15.75
C SER A 225 23.02 1.17 16.95
N ALA A 226 21.78 0.67 16.81
CA ALA A 226 21.09 -0.08 17.86
C ALA A 226 21.83 -1.38 18.27
N ILE A 227 22.54 -2.02 17.34
CA ILE A 227 23.30 -3.24 17.61
C ILE A 227 24.67 -2.92 18.20
N LEU A 228 25.45 -2.07 17.53
CA LEU A 228 26.84 -1.79 17.89
C LEU A 228 26.96 -0.92 19.14
N GLU A 229 26.10 0.09 19.28
CA GLU A 229 26.13 1.03 20.41
C GLU A 229 25.17 0.64 21.52
N GLY A 230 24.00 0.10 21.16
CA GLY A 230 22.96 -0.34 22.09
C GLY A 230 23.14 -1.78 22.60
N GLY A 231 23.90 -2.64 21.90
CA GLY A 231 24.08 -4.03 22.28
C GLY A 231 22.87 -4.92 22.01
N ALA A 232 21.93 -4.50 21.16
CA ALA A 232 20.76 -5.30 20.82
C ALA A 232 21.16 -6.62 20.14
N SER A 233 20.48 -7.71 20.49
CA SER A 233 20.64 -9.03 19.84
C SER A 233 19.91 -9.10 18.50
N ALA A 234 18.89 -8.26 18.33
CA ALA A 234 18.15 -8.09 17.09
C ALA A 234 17.53 -6.68 17.04
N VAL A 235 17.18 -6.24 15.84
CA VAL A 235 16.51 -4.95 15.61
C VAL A 235 15.27 -5.19 14.77
N ALA A 236 14.16 -4.58 15.18
CA ALA A 236 12.87 -4.67 14.53
C ALA A 236 12.38 -3.29 14.07
N ALA A 237 11.76 -3.23 12.90
CA ALA A 237 11.12 -2.03 12.39
C ALA A 237 9.90 -2.39 11.51
N ALA A 238 8.92 -1.48 11.47
CA ALA A 238 7.70 -1.63 10.68
C ALA A 238 7.69 -0.68 9.48
N ASN A 239 7.35 0.58 9.72
CA ASN A 239 7.07 1.61 8.70
C ASN A 239 8.09 1.67 7.55
N ILE A 240 9.39 1.74 7.87
CA ILE A 240 10.47 1.87 6.86
C ILE A 240 10.47 0.75 5.81
N PHE A 241 10.04 -0.46 6.17
CA PHE A 241 10.00 -1.58 5.22
C PHE A 241 8.81 -1.53 4.28
N HIS A 242 7.79 -0.73 4.59
CA HIS A 242 6.58 -0.60 3.79
C HIS A 242 6.67 0.49 2.73
N PHE A 243 7.59 1.45 2.88
CA PHE A 243 7.63 2.68 2.08
C PHE A 243 8.57 2.61 0.88
N PHE A 244 9.60 1.76 0.93
CA PHE A 244 10.65 1.71 -0.09
C PHE A 244 10.76 0.33 -0.74
N GLU A 245 11.12 0.34 -2.03
CA GLU A 245 11.46 -0.88 -2.76
C GLU A 245 12.79 -1.46 -2.25
N LEU A 246 12.90 -2.79 -2.12
CA LEU A 246 14.10 -3.47 -1.58
C LEU A 246 14.54 -3.01 -0.17
N SER A 247 13.63 -2.41 0.60
CA SER A 247 13.93 -1.81 1.91
C SER A 247 14.63 -2.74 2.91
N TYR A 248 14.19 -4.01 3.00
CA TYR A 248 14.82 -5.00 3.88
C TYR A 248 16.23 -5.41 3.43
N PRO A 249 16.45 -5.87 2.18
CA PRO A 249 17.80 -6.22 1.75
C PRO A 249 18.78 -5.04 1.82
N LEU A 250 18.36 -3.82 1.49
CA LEU A 250 19.19 -2.62 1.59
C LEU A 250 19.55 -2.30 3.05
N ALA A 251 18.58 -2.37 3.98
CA ALA A 251 18.85 -2.20 5.40
C ALA A 251 19.84 -3.26 5.94
N LYS A 252 19.73 -4.50 5.46
CA LYS A 252 20.62 -5.61 5.85
C LYS A 252 22.02 -5.42 5.31
N GLU A 253 22.16 -4.96 4.07
CA GLU A 253 23.44 -4.63 3.45
C GLU A 253 24.13 -3.49 4.20
N ALA A 254 23.41 -2.40 4.51
CA ALA A 254 23.94 -1.29 5.30
C ALA A 254 24.48 -1.75 6.68
N CYS A 255 23.79 -2.68 7.35
CA CYS A 255 24.28 -3.26 8.60
C CYS A 255 25.58 -4.07 8.42
N ILE A 256 25.66 -4.87 7.35
CA ILE A 256 26.84 -5.69 7.05
C ILE A 256 28.03 -4.80 6.72
N ASP A 257 27.82 -3.76 5.91
CA ASP A 257 28.85 -2.79 5.53
C ASP A 257 29.34 -1.97 6.74
N ALA A 258 28.47 -1.70 7.70
CA ALA A 258 28.81 -1.10 8.99
C ALA A 258 29.56 -2.08 9.94
N GLY A 259 29.80 -3.33 9.53
CA GLY A 259 30.58 -4.31 10.29
C GLY A 259 29.76 -5.20 11.24
N VAL A 260 28.42 -5.18 11.16
CA VAL A 260 27.58 -6.07 11.96
C VAL A 260 27.66 -7.50 11.41
N PRO A 261 27.98 -8.53 12.22
CA PRO A 261 28.17 -9.91 11.73
C PRO A 261 26.83 -10.63 11.48
N MET A 262 26.00 -10.11 10.57
CA MET A 262 24.69 -10.66 10.22
C MET A 262 24.76 -11.89 9.30
N ARG A 263 23.61 -12.52 9.05
CA ARG A 263 23.48 -13.47 7.93
C ARG A 263 23.67 -12.71 6.60
N PRO A 264 24.35 -13.28 5.59
CA PRO A 264 24.54 -12.61 4.31
C PRO A 264 23.20 -12.29 3.64
N ASN A 265 23.13 -11.12 3.00
CA ASN A 265 22.04 -10.79 2.10
C ASN A 265 22.10 -11.71 0.86
N ARG A 266 20.97 -12.29 0.45
CA ARG A 266 20.87 -13.18 -0.72
C ARG A 266 19.61 -12.84 -1.49
N ILE A 267 19.77 -12.10 -2.58
CA ILE A 267 18.72 -11.76 -3.55
C ILE A 267 18.92 -12.62 -4.81
N GLY A 268 17.88 -12.77 -5.63
CA GLY A 268 18.01 -13.35 -6.97
C GLY A 268 18.06 -14.88 -7.02
N SER A 269 17.50 -15.58 -6.02
CA SER A 269 17.37 -17.04 -6.09
C SER A 269 16.48 -17.44 -7.26
N ARG A 270 17.00 -18.22 -8.22
CA ARG A 270 16.20 -18.77 -9.34
C ARG A 270 15.02 -19.65 -8.91
N TRP A 271 15.01 -20.09 -7.65
CA TRP A 271 13.97 -20.94 -7.06
C TRP A 271 12.84 -20.13 -6.43
N ILE A 272 13.06 -18.84 -6.22
CA ILE A 272 12.14 -17.92 -5.58
C ILE A 272 11.69 -16.93 -6.66
N ARG A 273 10.39 -16.96 -6.97
CA ARG A 273 9.81 -16.06 -7.98
C ARG A 273 9.22 -14.86 -7.28
N ARG A 274 9.33 -13.69 -7.90
CA ARG A 274 8.72 -12.47 -7.40
C ARG A 274 7.20 -12.54 -7.51
N GLU A 275 6.71 -13.14 -8.59
CA GLU A 275 5.29 -13.24 -8.89
C GLU A 275 4.57 -14.26 -7.99
N PRO A 276 3.31 -13.97 -7.59
CA PRO A 276 2.52 -14.91 -6.81
C PRO A 276 2.30 -16.25 -7.51
N ILE A 277 2.18 -17.31 -6.71
CA ILE A 277 1.80 -18.64 -7.19
C ILE A 277 0.28 -18.80 -7.07
N TYR A 278 -0.38 -19.03 -8.21
CA TYR A 278 -1.84 -19.20 -8.26
C TYR A 278 -2.23 -20.68 -8.34
N ASP A 279 -3.27 -21.06 -7.58
CA ASP A 279 -3.98 -22.32 -7.80
C ASP A 279 -4.95 -22.14 -8.98
N PHE A 280 -4.52 -22.51 -10.18
CA PHE A 280 -5.31 -22.31 -11.39
C PHE A 280 -6.62 -23.11 -11.41
N VAL A 281 -6.72 -24.22 -10.67
CA VAL A 281 -7.96 -25.00 -10.59
C VAL A 281 -8.98 -24.20 -9.78
N GLN A 282 -8.60 -23.78 -8.58
CA GLN A 282 -9.45 -22.97 -7.71
C GLN A 282 -9.84 -21.64 -8.36
N GLU A 283 -8.89 -20.96 -9.01
CA GLU A 283 -9.14 -19.68 -9.67
C GLU A 283 -10.06 -19.80 -10.89
N THR A 284 -9.98 -20.92 -11.62
CA THR A 284 -10.91 -21.18 -12.74
C THR A 284 -12.31 -21.45 -12.22
N GLU A 285 -12.46 -22.26 -11.18
CA GLU A 285 -13.74 -22.53 -10.52
C GLU A 285 -14.38 -21.24 -9.99
N ARG A 286 -13.60 -20.34 -9.38
CA ARG A 286 -14.09 -19.03 -8.92
C ARG A 286 -14.70 -18.20 -10.04
N ILE A 287 -14.07 -18.18 -11.23
CA ILE A 287 -14.58 -17.47 -12.40
C ILE A 287 -15.87 -18.14 -12.92
N GLU A 288 -15.89 -19.47 -13.01
CA GLU A 288 -17.06 -20.23 -13.49
C GLU A 288 -18.28 -20.05 -12.59
N VAL A 289 -18.08 -20.06 -11.26
CA VAL A 289 -19.13 -19.79 -10.28
C VAL A 289 -19.69 -18.38 -10.47
N ARG A 290 -18.82 -17.38 -10.67
CA ARG A 290 -19.26 -15.99 -10.95
C ARG A 290 -20.07 -15.91 -12.24
N LEU A 291 -19.58 -16.51 -13.33
CA LEU A 291 -20.26 -16.48 -14.62
C LEU A 291 -21.60 -17.21 -14.56
N THR A 292 -21.71 -18.29 -13.77
CA THR A 292 -22.97 -19.00 -13.52
C THR A 292 -23.94 -18.10 -12.75
N ARG A 293 -23.50 -17.51 -11.62
CA ARG A 293 -24.29 -16.54 -10.85
C ARG A 293 -24.78 -15.38 -11.72
N SER A 294 -23.94 -14.88 -12.63
CA SER A 294 -24.32 -13.78 -13.54
C SER A 294 -25.52 -14.13 -14.43
N LYS A 295 -25.70 -15.41 -14.82
CA LYS A 295 -26.83 -15.85 -15.64
C LYS A 295 -28.13 -15.96 -14.83
N GLU A 296 -28.01 -16.16 -13.51
CA GLU A 296 -29.13 -16.39 -12.59
C GLU A 296 -29.56 -15.11 -11.85
N ILE A 297 -28.74 -14.06 -11.85
CA ILE A 297 -28.90 -12.86 -11.00
C ILE A 297 -30.26 -12.15 -11.16
N ASN A 298 -30.83 -12.20 -12.37
CA ASN A 298 -32.13 -11.60 -12.70
C ASN A 298 -33.34 -12.47 -12.28
N THR A 299 -33.09 -13.69 -11.77
CA THR A 299 -34.12 -14.63 -11.31
C THR A 299 -34.14 -14.81 -9.80
N MET A 300 -33.24 -14.14 -9.08
CA MET A 300 -33.17 -14.20 -7.62
C MET A 300 -34.29 -13.35 -7.00
N ASN A 301 -35.16 -13.99 -6.20
CA ASN A 301 -36.04 -13.29 -5.26
C ASN A 301 -35.20 -12.67 -4.12
N GLU A 302 -35.78 -11.69 -3.42
CA GLU A 302 -35.21 -10.91 -2.30
C GLU A 302 -34.01 -11.59 -1.62
N GLN A 303 -32.83 -10.93 -1.66
CA GLN A 303 -31.67 -11.40 -0.89
C GLN A 303 -32.02 -11.43 0.60
N ALA A 304 -31.60 -12.49 1.30
CA ALA A 304 -31.72 -12.55 2.75
C ALA A 304 -31.01 -11.34 3.37
N ASP A 305 -31.65 -10.71 4.37
CA ASP A 305 -31.11 -9.57 5.08
C ASP A 305 -29.99 -10.05 6.01
N VAL A 306 -28.79 -10.22 5.45
CA VAL A 306 -27.60 -10.56 6.23
C VAL A 306 -27.18 -9.30 6.99
N PRO A 307 -27.06 -9.35 8.33
CA PRO A 307 -26.53 -8.23 9.09
C PRO A 307 -25.11 -7.92 8.63
N VAL A 308 -24.94 -6.77 7.99
CA VAL A 308 -23.65 -6.27 7.52
C VAL A 308 -23.41 -4.88 8.12
N PRO A 309 -22.15 -4.48 8.37
CA PRO A 309 -21.86 -3.16 8.93
C PRO A 309 -22.35 -2.04 8.01
N ASP A 310 -22.89 -0.98 8.60
CA ASP A 310 -23.32 0.21 7.86
C ASP A 310 -22.12 0.94 7.24
N VAL A 311 -22.32 1.47 6.03
CA VAL A 311 -21.33 2.34 5.37
C VAL A 311 -21.46 3.76 5.92
N THR A 312 -20.40 4.23 6.56
CA THR A 312 -20.31 5.58 7.11
C THR A 312 -19.62 6.53 6.12
N TRP A 313 -19.87 7.83 6.28
CA TRP A 313 -19.35 8.87 5.38
C TRP A 313 -18.59 9.92 6.17
N CYS A 314 -17.47 10.38 5.61
CA CYS A 314 -16.64 11.40 6.27
C CYS A 314 -17.47 12.65 6.51
N ARG A 315 -17.44 13.21 7.74
CA ARG A 315 -18.18 14.43 8.11
C ARG A 315 -17.59 15.71 7.50
N LYS A 316 -16.33 15.69 7.08
CA LYS A 316 -15.65 16.84 6.44
C LYS A 316 -15.81 16.85 4.92
N CYS A 317 -15.46 15.76 4.22
CA CYS A 317 -15.54 15.69 2.75
C CYS A 317 -16.82 15.00 2.24
N THR A 318 -16.75 13.84 1.60
CA THR A 318 -17.89 12.96 1.24
C THR A 318 -17.38 11.53 1.00
N TYR A 319 -16.22 11.15 1.55
CA TYR A 319 -15.63 9.84 1.27
C TYR A 319 -16.25 8.73 2.13
N PRO A 320 -16.61 7.57 1.55
CA PRO A 320 -17.21 6.45 2.29
C PRO A 320 -16.18 5.57 3.01
N SER A 321 -16.62 4.86 4.06
CA SER A 321 -15.82 3.85 4.77
C SER A 321 -15.60 2.55 3.99
N LEU A 322 -16.53 2.24 3.08
CA LEU A 322 -16.37 1.23 2.04
C LEU A 322 -15.87 1.91 0.78
N SER A 323 -14.57 1.76 0.48
CA SER A 323 -13.97 2.40 -0.67
C SER A 323 -12.93 1.52 -1.36
N ALA A 324 -12.62 1.84 -2.62
CA ALA A 324 -11.57 1.15 -3.36
C ALA A 324 -10.18 1.41 -2.78
N ALA A 325 -9.99 2.55 -2.11
CA ALA A 325 -8.74 2.95 -1.46
C ALA A 325 -8.74 2.58 0.04
N PRO A 326 -7.59 2.30 0.65
CA PRO A 326 -7.52 2.10 2.09
C PRO A 326 -7.90 3.38 2.84
N ILE A 327 -8.86 3.29 3.78
CA ILE A 327 -9.30 4.45 4.56
C ILE A 327 -9.75 4.06 5.97
N ASP A 328 -9.43 4.93 6.93
CA ASP A 328 -9.94 4.85 8.31
C ASP A 328 -10.52 6.19 8.76
N PHE A 329 -11.21 6.17 9.91
CA PHE A 329 -11.91 7.31 10.49
C PHE A 329 -11.49 7.51 11.93
N ASP A 330 -11.39 8.77 12.35
CA ASP A 330 -11.24 9.10 13.77
C ASP A 330 -12.58 9.08 14.52
N GLN A 331 -12.51 9.42 15.80
CA GLN A 331 -13.65 9.47 16.73
C GLN A 331 -14.70 10.51 16.34
N ASP A 332 -14.30 11.55 15.61
CA ASP A 332 -15.18 12.62 15.13
C ASP A 332 -15.84 12.29 13.78
N GLY A 333 -15.48 11.16 13.17
CA GLY A 333 -15.98 10.72 11.87
C GLY A 333 -15.30 11.45 10.70
N VAL A 334 -14.08 11.95 10.89
CA VAL A 334 -13.25 12.51 9.83
C VAL A 334 -12.31 11.42 9.31
N CYS A 335 -12.24 11.30 7.99
CA CYS A 335 -11.41 10.26 7.36
C CYS A 335 -9.93 10.66 7.29
N THR A 336 -9.05 9.66 7.23
CA THR A 336 -7.58 9.83 7.12
C THR A 336 -7.17 10.74 5.95
N GLY A 337 -7.88 10.72 4.82
CA GLY A 337 -7.59 11.61 3.70
C GLY A 337 -7.83 13.09 3.98
N CYS A 338 -8.83 13.42 4.81
CA CYS A 338 -9.03 14.79 5.28
C CYS A 338 -7.98 15.19 6.31
N GLN A 339 -7.63 14.31 7.23
CA GLN A 339 -6.59 14.56 8.22
C GLN A 339 -5.25 14.85 7.54
N MET A 340 -4.86 14.06 6.53
CA MET A 340 -3.61 14.29 5.80
C MET A 340 -3.63 15.54 4.93
N SER A 341 -4.80 15.99 4.47
CA SER A 341 -4.93 17.30 3.84
C SER A 341 -4.57 18.43 4.81
N ASP A 342 -5.05 18.35 6.05
CA ASP A 342 -4.77 19.36 7.08
C ASP A 342 -3.29 19.36 7.46
N VAL A 343 -2.67 18.16 7.54
CA VAL A 343 -1.21 18.04 7.69
C VAL A 343 -0.49 18.70 6.51
N LYS A 344 -0.88 18.42 5.26
CA LYS A 344 -0.27 19.01 4.06
C LYS A 344 -0.32 20.54 4.08
N GLU A 345 -1.44 21.12 4.49
CA GLU A 345 -1.62 22.56 4.62
C GLU A 345 -0.77 23.17 5.74
N SER A 346 -0.49 22.41 6.81
CA SER A 346 0.33 22.87 7.93
C SER A 346 1.83 22.94 7.63
N ILE A 347 2.31 22.27 6.56
CA ILE A 347 3.73 22.25 6.19
C ILE A 347 4.15 23.63 5.65
N SER A 348 5.14 24.24 6.31
CA SER A 348 5.62 25.57 5.92
C SER A 348 6.34 25.55 4.58
N ARG A 349 6.44 26.71 3.94
CA ARG A 349 7.14 26.86 2.66
C ARG A 349 8.62 26.49 2.75
N GLU A 350 9.26 26.81 3.87
CA GLU A 350 10.67 26.50 4.11
C GLU A 350 10.91 24.98 4.11
N VAL A 351 9.98 24.21 4.68
CA VAL A 351 10.05 22.74 4.66
C VAL A 351 9.84 22.20 3.23
N TRP A 352 8.93 22.79 2.45
CA TRP A 352 8.79 22.42 1.04
C TRP A 352 10.05 22.73 0.21
N ASP A 353 10.69 23.88 0.46
CA ASP A 353 11.95 24.24 -0.20
C ASP A 353 13.09 23.27 0.19
N GLU A 354 13.14 22.83 1.46
CA GLU A 354 14.09 21.79 1.92
C GLU A 354 13.85 20.45 1.20
N ARG A 355 12.60 20.01 1.12
CA ARG A 355 12.22 18.78 0.41
C ARG A 355 12.58 18.84 -1.07
N LEU A 356 12.38 19.99 -1.73
CA LEU A 356 12.79 20.17 -3.12
C LEU A 356 14.32 20.03 -3.29
N GLY A 357 15.10 20.55 -2.32
CA GLY A 357 16.54 20.35 -2.28
C GLY A 357 16.96 18.90 -2.05
N GLU A 358 16.18 18.12 -1.29
CA GLU A 358 16.38 16.67 -1.16
C GLU A 358 16.12 15.93 -2.47
N LEU A 359 15.04 16.25 -3.19
CA LEU A 359 14.78 15.68 -4.51
C LEU A 359 15.96 15.88 -5.46
N CYS A 360 16.52 17.10 -5.50
CA CYS A 360 17.68 17.41 -6.33
C CYS A 360 18.88 16.53 -5.96
N ARG A 361 19.20 16.41 -4.67
CA ARG A 361 20.30 15.56 -4.18
C ARG A 361 20.10 14.09 -4.56
N VAL A 362 18.88 13.58 -4.48
CA VAL A 362 18.59 12.20 -4.88
C VAL A 362 18.81 11.99 -6.38
N ILE A 363 18.31 12.90 -7.24
CA ILE A 363 18.52 12.81 -8.70
C ILE A 363 20.02 12.93 -9.04
N GLU A 364 20.73 13.88 -8.44
CA GLU A 364 22.17 14.11 -8.67
C GLU A 364 23.04 12.92 -8.27
N SER A 365 22.70 12.25 -7.16
CA SER A 365 23.40 11.06 -6.67
C SER A 365 23.08 9.78 -7.46
N GLY A 366 22.04 9.82 -8.29
CA GLY A 366 21.58 8.69 -9.08
C GLY A 366 22.54 8.30 -10.22
N ARG A 367 22.33 7.12 -10.80
CA ARG A 367 22.98 6.69 -12.04
C ARG A 367 22.29 7.35 -13.23
N HIS A 368 23.04 8.13 -14.01
CA HIS A 368 22.55 8.93 -15.16
C HIS A 368 22.57 8.18 -16.51
N GLY A 369 22.22 6.89 -16.50
CA GLY A 369 22.26 6.04 -17.69
C GLY A 369 23.67 5.66 -18.16
N ARG A 370 23.77 4.71 -19.10
CA ARG A 370 25.08 4.18 -19.57
C ARG A 370 26.00 5.22 -20.21
N ASP A 371 25.43 6.26 -20.80
CA ASP A 371 26.13 7.33 -21.52
C ASP A 371 26.09 8.69 -20.79
N GLY A 372 25.51 8.75 -19.58
CA GLY A 372 25.35 10.00 -18.83
C GLY A 372 24.31 10.95 -19.43
N LYS A 373 23.51 10.50 -20.42
CA LYS A 373 22.61 11.39 -21.16
C LYS A 373 21.39 11.80 -20.36
N TYR A 374 20.88 10.94 -19.48
CA TYR A 374 19.60 11.15 -18.80
C TYR A 374 19.78 11.15 -17.29
N ASP A 375 19.30 12.20 -16.63
CA ASP A 375 19.38 12.30 -15.18
C ASP A 375 18.29 11.45 -14.50
N CYS A 376 17.13 11.30 -15.16
CA CYS A 376 16.00 10.53 -14.65
C CYS A 376 15.03 10.09 -15.77
N ILE A 377 14.11 9.20 -15.44
CA ILE A 377 12.92 8.89 -16.25
C ILE A 377 11.71 9.62 -15.69
N ILE A 378 10.87 10.16 -16.56
CA ILE A 378 9.53 10.65 -16.19
C ILE A 378 8.49 9.80 -16.91
N PRO A 379 7.74 8.97 -16.17
CA PRO A 379 6.54 8.32 -16.68
C PRO A 379 5.49 9.37 -17.01
N VAL A 380 5.03 9.42 -18.26
CA VAL A 380 4.05 10.42 -18.73
C VAL A 380 2.88 9.77 -19.46
N SER A 381 1.69 10.33 -19.25
CA SER A 381 0.48 9.99 -20.00
C SER A 381 -0.01 11.14 -20.89
N GLY A 382 0.62 12.32 -20.82
CA GLY A 382 0.16 13.50 -21.56
C GLY A 382 -1.00 14.22 -20.87
N GLY A 383 -1.36 13.83 -19.65
CA GLY A 383 -2.21 14.62 -18.77
C GLY A 383 -1.49 15.88 -18.26
N LYS A 384 -2.26 16.77 -17.63
CA LYS A 384 -1.75 18.03 -17.05
C LYS A 384 -0.59 17.79 -16.06
N ASP A 385 -0.67 16.73 -15.27
CA ASP A 385 0.32 16.44 -14.23
C ASP A 385 1.63 15.95 -14.87
N SER A 386 1.55 15.26 -16.01
CA SER A 386 2.74 14.95 -16.82
C SER A 386 3.42 16.22 -17.35
N TYR A 387 2.67 17.22 -17.80
CA TYR A 387 3.25 18.50 -18.21
C TYR A 387 3.92 19.20 -17.03
N PHE A 388 3.26 19.22 -15.88
CA PHE A 388 3.78 19.84 -14.67
C PHE A 388 5.06 19.14 -14.16
N GLN A 389 5.09 17.81 -14.17
CA GLN A 389 6.28 17.02 -13.83
C GLN A 389 7.45 17.37 -14.75
N VAL A 390 7.23 17.34 -16.08
CA VAL A 390 8.29 17.60 -17.05
C VAL A 390 8.80 19.04 -16.96
N ASP A 391 7.91 20.02 -16.88
CA ASP A 391 8.29 21.43 -16.68
C ASP A 391 9.14 21.62 -15.41
N THR A 392 8.70 21.01 -14.31
CA THR A 392 9.40 21.12 -13.03
C THR A 392 10.80 20.53 -13.11
N ILE A 393 10.93 19.30 -13.61
CA ILE A 393 12.23 18.61 -13.66
C ILE A 393 13.16 19.22 -14.72
N LYS A 394 12.65 19.50 -15.92
CA LYS A 394 13.44 19.98 -17.05
C LYS A 394 13.72 21.47 -17.00
N ASN A 395 12.67 22.29 -16.96
CA ASN A 395 12.81 23.73 -17.14
C ASN A 395 13.17 24.45 -15.85
N LYS A 396 12.59 24.01 -14.71
CA LYS A 396 12.82 24.68 -13.42
C LYS A 396 14.05 24.15 -12.68
N LEU A 397 14.26 22.84 -12.66
CA LEU A 397 15.38 22.21 -11.96
C LEU A 397 16.59 21.94 -12.86
N GLY A 398 16.42 21.93 -14.19
CA GLY A 398 17.53 21.84 -15.15
C GLY A 398 18.00 20.41 -15.45
N PHE A 399 17.31 19.39 -14.97
CA PHE A 399 17.62 17.99 -15.28
C PHE A 399 17.17 17.60 -16.70
N ASN A 400 17.78 16.59 -17.29
CA ASN A 400 17.46 16.05 -18.60
C ASN A 400 16.71 14.71 -18.50
N PRO A 401 15.36 14.70 -18.56
CA PRO A 401 14.59 13.48 -18.41
C PRO A 401 14.42 12.72 -19.73
N LEU A 402 14.33 11.39 -19.62
CA LEU A 402 13.75 10.52 -20.65
C LEU A 402 12.26 10.32 -20.36
N LEU A 403 11.39 10.72 -21.30
CA LEU A 403 9.95 10.47 -21.14
C LEU A 403 9.61 9.04 -21.55
N VAL A 404 8.78 8.36 -20.75
CA VAL A 404 8.33 7.00 -21.05
C VAL A 404 6.83 6.88 -20.89
N THR A 405 6.15 6.33 -21.91
CA THR A 405 4.70 6.10 -21.90
C THR A 405 4.36 4.66 -22.21
N TYR A 406 3.54 4.05 -21.36
CA TYR A 406 2.74 2.90 -21.72
C TYR A 406 1.44 3.35 -22.41
N HIS A 407 1.19 2.85 -23.62
CA HIS A 407 0.01 3.23 -24.40
C HIS A 407 -1.05 2.14 -24.39
N GLY A 408 -2.06 2.30 -23.53
CA GLY A 408 -3.17 1.34 -23.34
C GLY A 408 -4.24 1.30 -24.43
N ASN A 409 -4.10 2.07 -25.52
CA ASN A 409 -5.09 2.13 -26.63
C ASN A 409 -6.46 2.74 -26.26
N ASN A 410 -6.50 3.59 -25.23
CA ASN A 410 -7.72 4.24 -24.75
C ASN A 410 -7.72 5.77 -24.83
N TYR A 411 -6.71 6.38 -25.46
CA TYR A 411 -6.58 7.84 -25.50
C TYR A 411 -7.79 8.53 -26.13
N THR A 412 -8.26 9.60 -25.50
CA THR A 412 -9.13 10.56 -26.18
C THR A 412 -8.34 11.28 -27.29
N PRO A 413 -9.00 11.81 -28.34
CA PRO A 413 -8.31 12.59 -29.36
C PRO A 413 -7.53 13.77 -28.80
N VAL A 414 -8.03 14.40 -27.74
CA VAL A 414 -7.38 15.52 -27.04
C VAL A 414 -6.15 15.01 -26.26
N GLY A 415 -6.32 13.96 -25.46
CA GLY A 415 -5.21 13.36 -24.69
C GLY A 415 -4.07 12.89 -25.59
N TRP A 416 -4.38 12.28 -26.74
CA TRP A 416 -3.36 11.88 -27.71
C TRP A 416 -2.59 13.07 -28.30
N ARG A 417 -3.28 14.19 -28.59
CA ARG A 417 -2.61 15.43 -29.04
C ARG A 417 -1.73 16.03 -27.95
N ASN A 418 -2.21 16.06 -26.71
CA ASN A 418 -1.42 16.54 -25.58
C ASN A 418 -0.15 15.69 -25.38
N LEU A 419 -0.26 14.36 -25.42
CA LEU A 419 0.90 13.47 -25.33
C LEU A 419 1.88 13.69 -26.51
N SER A 420 1.37 13.68 -27.74
CA SER A 420 2.20 13.72 -28.95
C SER A 420 3.03 15.00 -29.09
N ARG A 421 2.58 16.12 -28.49
CA ARG A 421 3.34 17.37 -28.55
C ARG A 421 4.37 17.53 -27.44
N MET A 422 4.34 16.72 -26.38
CA MET A 422 5.24 16.90 -25.23
C MET A 422 6.71 16.95 -25.64
N GLN A 423 7.11 16.07 -26.58
CA GLN A 423 8.45 16.06 -27.14
C GLN A 423 8.87 17.44 -27.69
N GLN A 424 7.98 18.10 -28.45
CA GLN A 424 8.25 19.40 -29.07
C GLN A 424 8.15 20.56 -28.07
N VAL A 425 7.23 20.44 -27.10
CA VAL A 425 7.00 21.45 -26.07
C VAL A 425 8.19 21.57 -25.12
N PHE A 426 8.78 20.43 -24.74
CA PHE A 426 9.83 20.38 -23.72
C PHE A 426 11.25 20.10 -24.27
N ASP A 427 11.37 19.81 -25.57
CA ASP A 427 12.64 19.44 -26.22
C ASP A 427 13.36 18.28 -25.50
N VAL A 428 12.64 17.16 -25.39
CA VAL A 428 13.08 15.94 -24.69
C VAL A 428 12.81 14.70 -25.52
N GLU A 429 13.57 13.63 -25.29
CA GLU A 429 13.29 12.32 -25.92
C GLU A 429 12.12 11.61 -25.25
N HIS A 430 11.36 10.86 -26.05
CA HIS A 430 10.13 10.21 -25.61
C HIS A 430 9.97 8.82 -26.20
N ILE A 431 9.97 7.81 -25.35
CA ILE A 431 9.67 6.42 -25.70
C ILE A 431 8.19 6.13 -25.44
N ILE A 432 7.46 5.72 -26.48
CA ILE A 432 6.07 5.29 -26.39
C ILE A 432 5.99 3.79 -26.70
N VAL A 433 5.67 2.98 -25.69
CA VAL A 433 5.51 1.53 -25.82
C VAL A 433 4.05 1.20 -26.06
N ARG A 434 3.78 0.51 -27.18
CA ARG A 434 2.45 0.08 -27.61
C ARG A 434 2.37 -1.45 -27.66
N PRO A 435 1.72 -2.10 -26.69
CA PRO A 435 1.47 -3.54 -26.78
C PRO A 435 0.55 -3.89 -27.95
N PRO A 436 0.57 -5.16 -28.41
CA PRO A 436 -0.34 -5.64 -29.45
C PRO A 436 -1.81 -5.46 -29.08
N LEU A 437 -2.60 -4.97 -30.03
CA LEU A 437 -4.01 -4.63 -29.83
C LEU A 437 -4.85 -5.83 -29.36
N GLU A 438 -4.66 -7.00 -29.98
CA GLU A 438 -5.37 -8.23 -29.62
C GLU A 438 -5.12 -8.64 -28.17
N THR A 439 -3.88 -8.48 -27.69
CA THR A 439 -3.53 -8.75 -26.28
C THR A 439 -4.26 -7.78 -25.35
N LEU A 440 -4.32 -6.49 -25.70
CA LEU A 440 -5.04 -5.48 -24.91
C LEU A 440 -6.54 -5.79 -24.84
N ILE A 441 -7.18 -6.18 -25.95
CA ILE A 441 -8.60 -6.56 -26.01
C ILE A 441 -8.89 -7.73 -25.05
N LYS A 442 -8.06 -8.78 -25.09
CA LYS A 442 -8.20 -9.94 -24.21
C LYS A 442 -8.03 -9.55 -22.74
N LEU A 443 -7.01 -8.75 -22.41
CA LEU A 443 -6.78 -8.32 -21.03
C LEU A 443 -7.87 -7.38 -20.50
N ASN A 444 -8.48 -6.54 -21.34
CA ASN A 444 -9.64 -5.73 -20.94
C ASN A 444 -10.81 -6.61 -20.49
N ARG A 445 -11.14 -7.60 -21.33
CA ARG A 445 -12.23 -8.55 -21.08
C ARG A 445 -11.95 -9.44 -19.86
N LEU A 446 -10.74 -9.98 -19.75
CA LEU A 446 -10.33 -10.81 -18.62
C LEU A 446 -10.28 -10.01 -17.32
N GLY A 447 -9.72 -8.79 -17.31
CA GLY A 447 -9.70 -7.92 -16.13
C GLY A 447 -11.11 -7.65 -15.60
N PHE A 448 -12.04 -7.34 -16.49
CA PHE A 448 -13.45 -7.16 -16.12
C PHE A 448 -14.06 -8.43 -15.51
N ILE A 449 -13.88 -9.60 -16.13
CA ILE A 449 -14.46 -10.87 -15.64
C ILE A 449 -13.85 -11.31 -14.30
N VAL A 450 -12.53 -11.16 -14.15
CA VAL A 450 -11.77 -11.68 -13.01
C VAL A 450 -11.97 -10.80 -11.77
N MET A 451 -11.90 -9.48 -11.92
CA MET A 451 -11.85 -8.56 -10.78
C MET A 451 -12.77 -7.34 -10.94
N GLY A 452 -13.60 -7.28 -11.99
CA GLY A 452 -14.50 -6.14 -12.22
C GLY A 452 -13.73 -4.85 -12.48
N ASP A 453 -12.52 -4.95 -13.03
CA ASP A 453 -11.68 -3.83 -13.43
C ASP A 453 -11.20 -4.09 -14.85
N MET A 454 -11.83 -3.40 -15.80
CA MET A 454 -11.51 -3.60 -17.21
C MET A 454 -10.14 -3.02 -17.60
N ASN A 455 -9.54 -2.17 -16.75
CA ASN A 455 -8.33 -1.43 -17.10
C ASN A 455 -7.07 -1.97 -16.40
N TRP A 456 -7.11 -3.20 -15.86
CA TRP A 456 -5.98 -3.84 -15.17
C TRP A 456 -4.66 -3.72 -15.95
N HIS A 457 -4.71 -3.93 -17.28
CA HIS A 457 -3.53 -3.87 -18.12
C HIS A 457 -2.92 -2.47 -18.19
N ALA A 458 -3.74 -1.41 -18.10
CA ALA A 458 -3.25 -0.05 -18.08
C ALA A 458 -2.57 0.24 -16.75
N HIS A 459 -3.24 -0.08 -15.63
CA HIS A 459 -2.71 0.09 -14.27
C HIS A 459 -1.35 -0.60 -14.09
N MET A 460 -1.24 -1.82 -14.58
CA MET A 460 0.01 -2.60 -14.48
C MET A 460 1.04 -2.20 -15.53
N GLY A 461 0.60 -1.78 -16.71
CA GLY A 461 1.48 -1.38 -17.80
C GLY A 461 2.20 -0.05 -17.52
N ILE A 462 1.45 0.95 -17.02
CA ILE A 462 2.00 2.27 -16.67
C ILE A 462 3.02 2.16 -15.53
N THR A 463 2.88 1.19 -14.63
CA THR A 463 3.79 0.97 -13.49
C THR A 463 4.92 -0.02 -13.79
N THR A 464 4.86 -0.79 -14.89
CA THR A 464 5.93 -1.71 -15.29
C THR A 464 6.86 -1.13 -16.35
N VAL A 465 6.32 -0.61 -17.44
CA VAL A 465 7.13 -0.26 -18.61
C VAL A 465 8.20 0.80 -18.31
N PRO A 466 7.91 1.89 -17.57
CA PRO A 466 8.95 2.83 -17.21
C PRO A 466 10.10 2.22 -16.40
N VAL A 467 9.81 1.24 -15.54
CA VAL A 467 10.81 0.53 -14.73
C VAL A 467 11.63 -0.42 -15.60
N GLN A 468 11.02 -1.07 -16.59
CA GLN A 468 11.75 -1.86 -17.59
C GLN A 468 12.73 -0.98 -18.39
N VAL A 469 12.30 0.20 -18.83
CA VAL A 469 13.16 1.16 -19.52
C VAL A 469 14.27 1.67 -18.61
N ALA A 470 13.98 1.94 -17.32
CA ALA A 470 14.99 2.30 -16.33
C ALA A 470 16.09 1.23 -16.21
N ALA A 471 15.69 -0.05 -16.14
CA ALA A 471 16.62 -1.17 -16.10
C ALA A 471 17.44 -1.32 -17.40
N GLU A 472 16.80 -1.16 -18.56
CA GLU A 472 17.47 -1.30 -19.87
C GLU A 472 18.51 -0.20 -20.11
N TYR A 473 18.16 1.06 -19.76
CA TYR A 473 19.02 2.23 -19.94
C TYR A 473 19.98 2.46 -18.76
N GLU A 474 19.85 1.67 -17.68
CA GLU A 474 20.56 1.82 -16.42
C GLU A 474 20.40 3.21 -15.79
N ILE A 475 19.17 3.73 -15.78
CA ILE A 475 18.81 4.98 -15.10
C ILE A 475 18.22 4.63 -13.74
N SER A 476 18.80 5.12 -12.65
CA SER A 476 18.37 4.73 -11.31
C SER A 476 17.09 5.43 -10.86
N THR A 477 16.77 6.61 -11.39
CA THR A 477 15.74 7.47 -10.80
C THR A 477 14.55 7.64 -11.73
N LEU A 478 13.36 7.27 -11.25
CA LEU A 478 12.08 7.59 -11.89
C LEU A 478 11.34 8.64 -11.06
N VAL A 479 10.72 9.61 -11.73
CA VAL A 479 9.95 10.69 -11.11
C VAL A 479 8.48 10.62 -11.54
N TRP A 480 7.65 10.03 -10.68
CA TRP A 480 6.20 9.98 -10.79
C TRP A 480 5.55 11.30 -10.31
N GLY A 481 4.24 11.45 -10.52
CA GLY A 481 3.46 12.59 -10.04
C GLY A 481 3.23 12.51 -8.54
N GLU A 482 1.97 12.51 -8.12
CA GLU A 482 1.59 12.25 -6.73
C GLU A 482 1.40 10.75 -6.44
N HIS A 483 1.59 10.36 -5.18
CA HIS A 483 1.11 9.08 -4.70
C HIS A 483 -0.42 9.15 -4.52
N GLY A 484 -1.17 8.52 -5.44
CA GLY A 484 -2.61 8.71 -5.58
C GLY A 484 -3.42 8.46 -4.29
N TYR A 485 -3.11 7.40 -3.54
CA TYR A 485 -3.83 7.06 -2.31
C TYR A 485 -3.38 7.87 -1.08
N THR A 486 -2.20 8.48 -1.10
CA THR A 486 -1.79 9.42 -0.04
C THR A 486 -2.67 10.66 -0.12
N ASP A 487 -2.81 11.21 -1.33
CA ASP A 487 -3.64 12.41 -1.58
C ASP A 487 -5.15 12.11 -1.48
N LEU A 488 -5.61 10.94 -1.95
CA LEU A 488 -7.03 10.60 -1.97
C LEU A 488 -7.57 10.11 -0.62
N SER A 489 -6.89 9.17 0.02
CA SER A 489 -7.42 8.49 1.22
C SER A 489 -6.53 8.64 2.45
N GLY A 490 -5.37 9.31 2.35
CA GLY A 490 -4.43 9.42 3.45
C GLY A 490 -3.92 8.05 3.86
N GLN A 491 -3.47 7.24 2.89
CA GLN A 491 -2.86 5.94 3.15
C GLN A 491 -1.56 6.05 3.96
N PHE A 492 -0.81 7.13 3.75
CA PHE A 492 0.46 7.43 4.40
C PHE A 492 0.42 8.82 5.03
N SER A 493 1.36 9.10 5.94
CA SER A 493 1.61 10.45 6.42
C SER A 493 2.37 11.27 5.38
N MET A 494 2.18 12.58 5.40
CA MET A 494 2.96 13.52 4.58
C MET A 494 4.45 13.55 4.92
N HIS A 495 4.86 12.85 5.98
CA HIS A 495 6.25 12.69 6.43
C HIS A 495 6.84 11.30 6.13
N ASP A 496 6.08 10.37 5.51
CA ASP A 496 6.55 9.01 5.27
C ASP A 496 7.38 8.87 3.98
N PHE A 497 7.20 9.78 3.01
CA PHE A 497 7.86 9.75 1.70
C PHE A 497 7.81 8.38 1.00
N PRO A 498 6.62 7.77 0.82
CA PRO A 498 6.52 6.48 0.14
C PRO A 498 7.06 6.59 -1.29
N GLU A 499 7.73 5.55 -1.75
CA GLU A 499 8.20 5.38 -3.12
C GLU A 499 7.40 4.30 -3.84
N MET A 500 7.40 4.35 -5.17
CA MET A 500 6.83 3.29 -5.99
C MET A 500 7.57 1.99 -5.68
N SER A 501 6.81 0.97 -5.30
CA SER A 501 7.31 -0.35 -4.99
C SER A 501 6.50 -1.41 -5.72
N TYR A 502 7.09 -2.58 -5.91
CA TYR A 502 6.37 -3.71 -6.49
C TYR A 502 5.18 -4.15 -5.65
N ARG A 503 5.28 -4.02 -4.32
CA ARG A 503 4.15 -4.27 -3.43
C ARG A 503 3.00 -3.33 -3.75
N ASP A 504 3.28 -2.03 -3.83
CA ASP A 504 2.27 -1.04 -4.16
C ASP A 504 1.62 -1.35 -5.52
N ARG A 505 2.44 -1.63 -6.52
CA ARG A 505 1.99 -2.11 -7.84
C ARG A 505 1.09 -3.35 -7.73
N LEU A 506 1.51 -4.42 -7.07
CA LEU A 506 0.76 -5.66 -7.01
C LEU A 506 -0.54 -5.51 -6.21
N GLU A 507 -0.47 -4.91 -5.01
CA GLU A 507 -1.61 -4.78 -4.10
C GLU A 507 -2.66 -3.79 -4.63
N HIS A 508 -2.22 -2.62 -5.08
CA HIS A 508 -3.10 -1.48 -5.32
C HIS A 508 -3.46 -1.29 -6.79
N PHE A 509 -2.49 -1.43 -7.69
CA PHE A 509 -2.73 -1.35 -9.14
C PHE A 509 -3.22 -2.68 -9.71
N GLY A 510 -2.65 -3.80 -9.24
CA GLY A 510 -2.95 -5.15 -9.72
C GLY A 510 -4.08 -5.86 -8.97
N ARG A 511 -4.50 -5.37 -7.80
CA ARG A 511 -5.48 -6.03 -6.91
C ARG A 511 -5.07 -7.46 -6.50
N GLY A 512 -3.76 -7.73 -6.46
CA GLY A 512 -3.16 -9.04 -6.22
C GLY A 512 -3.02 -9.96 -7.45
N TYR A 513 -3.43 -9.48 -8.64
CA TYR A 513 -3.29 -10.20 -9.89
C TYR A 513 -2.08 -9.69 -10.69
N GLU A 514 -1.22 -10.62 -11.09
CA GLU A 514 0.02 -10.37 -11.85
C GLU A 514 -0.06 -10.98 -13.26
N TRP A 515 0.87 -10.61 -14.14
CA TRP A 515 0.93 -11.07 -15.54
C TRP A 515 0.83 -12.60 -15.70
N ASN A 516 1.43 -13.37 -14.79
CA ASN A 516 1.42 -14.83 -14.83
C ASN A 516 0.04 -15.43 -14.54
N TYR A 517 -0.87 -14.69 -13.90
CA TYR A 517 -2.27 -15.08 -13.75
C TYR A 517 -2.96 -15.24 -15.11
N PHE A 518 -2.65 -14.39 -16.09
CA PHE A 518 -3.38 -14.38 -17.37
C PHE A 518 -2.84 -15.41 -18.38
N VAL A 519 -1.67 -15.97 -18.14
CA VAL A 519 -1.07 -16.98 -19.03
C VAL A 519 -1.96 -18.22 -19.10
N GLY A 520 -2.21 -18.69 -20.33
CA GLY A 520 -3.10 -19.81 -20.64
C GLY A 520 -4.57 -19.43 -20.83
N ARG A 521 -5.01 -18.27 -20.32
CA ARG A 521 -6.38 -17.77 -20.51
C ARG A 521 -6.49 -17.11 -21.88
N GLU A 522 -7.52 -17.47 -22.65
CA GLU A 522 -7.73 -16.98 -24.02
C GLU A 522 -6.52 -17.14 -24.96
N GLY A 523 -5.71 -18.16 -24.71
CA GLY A 523 -4.49 -18.45 -25.46
C GLY A 523 -3.36 -17.44 -25.24
N LEU A 524 -3.41 -16.60 -24.21
CA LEU A 524 -2.32 -15.70 -23.85
C LEU A 524 -1.08 -16.50 -23.43
N THR A 525 0.05 -16.18 -24.03
CA THR A 525 1.34 -16.80 -23.73
C THR A 525 2.17 -15.91 -22.80
N SER A 526 3.23 -16.48 -22.23
CA SER A 526 4.20 -15.70 -21.44
C SER A 526 4.89 -14.60 -22.27
N GLU A 527 5.02 -14.77 -23.59
CA GLU A 527 5.61 -13.76 -24.48
C GLU A 527 4.65 -12.60 -24.73
N ASP A 528 3.35 -12.87 -24.88
CA ASP A 528 2.32 -11.84 -25.00
C ASP A 528 2.32 -10.90 -23.78
N MET A 529 2.68 -11.44 -22.61
CA MET A 529 2.66 -10.74 -21.32
C MET A 529 3.94 -9.95 -21.00
N LYS A 530 4.93 -9.87 -21.89
CA LYS A 530 6.25 -9.28 -21.57
C LYS A 530 6.22 -7.82 -21.09
N PHE A 531 5.25 -7.03 -21.53
CA PHE A 531 5.11 -5.61 -21.14
C PHE A 531 4.65 -5.41 -19.69
N TRP A 532 4.20 -6.48 -19.03
CA TRP A 532 3.74 -6.48 -17.65
C TRP A 532 4.66 -7.28 -16.71
N LYS A 533 5.79 -7.78 -17.22
CA LYS A 533 6.81 -8.45 -16.40
C LYS A 533 7.69 -7.43 -15.71
N TYR A 534 7.50 -7.23 -14.42
CA TYR A 534 8.33 -6.31 -13.64
C TYR A 534 9.78 -6.80 -13.56
N PRO A 535 10.80 -5.90 -13.57
CA PRO A 535 12.19 -6.32 -13.37
C PRO A 535 12.39 -7.10 -12.07
N ASP A 536 13.34 -8.03 -12.07
CA ASP A 536 13.66 -8.79 -10.85
C ASP A 536 14.42 -7.95 -9.82
N ASP A 537 14.42 -8.42 -8.57
CA ASP A 537 15.03 -7.69 -7.45
C ASP A 537 16.54 -7.49 -7.63
N GLN A 538 17.24 -8.41 -8.30
CA GLN A 538 18.67 -8.26 -8.56
C GLN A 538 18.93 -7.10 -9.52
N THR A 539 18.14 -7.01 -10.61
CA THR A 539 18.22 -5.93 -11.58
C THR A 539 17.93 -4.58 -10.93
N LEU A 540 16.88 -4.51 -10.08
CA LEU A 540 16.56 -3.29 -9.34
C LEU A 540 17.71 -2.87 -8.42
N MET A 541 18.33 -3.83 -7.72
CA MET A 541 19.45 -3.57 -6.81
C MET A 541 20.70 -3.11 -7.57
N ASP A 542 21.09 -3.81 -8.65
CA ASP A 542 22.30 -3.53 -9.43
C ASP A 542 22.28 -2.13 -10.07
N VAL A 543 21.10 -1.70 -10.54
CA VAL A 543 20.90 -0.37 -11.12
C VAL A 543 20.64 0.68 -10.03
N GLY A 544 20.11 0.28 -8.88
CA GLY A 544 19.69 1.17 -7.80
C GLY A 544 18.36 1.87 -8.11
N ILE A 545 17.42 1.17 -8.74
CA ILE A 545 16.17 1.77 -9.24
C ILE A 545 15.27 2.23 -8.09
N ARG A 546 14.91 3.52 -8.10
CA ARG A 546 14.00 4.18 -7.17
C ARG A 546 12.90 4.93 -7.92
N GLY A 547 11.67 4.84 -7.40
CA GLY A 547 10.51 5.51 -7.97
C GLY A 547 9.99 6.61 -7.05
N LEU A 548 10.46 7.83 -7.27
CA LEU A 548 10.13 8.99 -6.46
C LEU A 548 8.77 9.57 -6.88
N TYR A 549 7.92 9.92 -5.92
CA TYR A 549 6.73 10.73 -6.19
C TYR A 549 7.06 12.21 -5.99
N LEU A 550 6.93 13.01 -7.04
CA LEU A 550 7.18 14.44 -7.00
C LEU A 550 6.31 15.15 -5.94
N GLY A 551 5.09 14.67 -5.72
CA GLY A 551 4.19 15.20 -4.68
C GLY A 551 4.68 15.03 -3.23
N ASN A 552 5.72 14.22 -2.99
CA ASN A 552 6.37 14.17 -1.67
C ASN A 552 7.28 15.40 -1.44
N TYR A 553 7.78 16.00 -2.51
CA TYR A 553 8.85 17.01 -2.48
C TYR A 553 8.37 18.43 -2.79
N LEU A 554 7.17 18.60 -3.33
CA LEU A 554 6.55 19.89 -3.57
C LEU A 554 5.08 19.87 -3.18
N TYR A 555 4.54 21.06 -2.91
CA TYR A 555 3.12 21.22 -2.65
C TYR A 555 2.30 20.86 -3.91
N TRP A 556 1.65 19.71 -3.89
CA TRP A 556 0.90 19.18 -5.03
C TRP A 556 -0.54 19.69 -5.06
N GLU A 557 -0.89 20.47 -6.10
CA GLU A 557 -2.25 20.92 -6.36
C GLU A 557 -2.64 20.79 -7.85
N ALA A 558 -3.25 19.64 -8.17
CA ALA A 558 -3.68 19.28 -9.52
C ALA A 558 -4.62 20.30 -10.21
N ASN A 559 -5.47 21.02 -9.49
CA ASN A 559 -6.34 22.03 -10.08
C ASN A 559 -5.53 23.25 -10.53
N GLU A 560 -4.53 23.69 -9.74
CA GLU A 560 -3.63 24.77 -10.15
C GLU A 560 -2.74 24.35 -11.33
N HIS A 561 -2.34 23.08 -11.37
CA HIS A 561 -1.61 22.53 -12.52
C HIS A 561 -2.41 22.70 -13.81
N THR A 562 -3.74 22.49 -13.78
CA THR A 562 -4.59 22.61 -14.98
C THR A 562 -4.45 23.99 -15.61
N ASP A 563 -4.71 25.04 -14.83
CA ASP A 563 -4.74 26.41 -15.34
C ASP A 563 -3.36 26.85 -15.82
N ARG A 564 -2.32 26.47 -15.10
CA ARG A 564 -0.93 26.75 -15.45
C ARG A 564 -0.50 26.07 -16.74
N MET A 565 -0.76 24.76 -16.89
CA MET A 565 -0.33 24.03 -18.08
C MET A 565 -1.09 24.47 -19.34
N ILE A 566 -2.33 24.95 -19.20
CA ILE A 566 -3.05 25.63 -20.29
C ILE A 566 -2.33 26.92 -20.67
N ALA A 567 -2.03 27.78 -19.69
CA ALA A 567 -1.46 29.10 -19.94
C ALA A 567 -0.01 29.06 -20.46
N GLU A 568 0.81 28.18 -19.90
CA GLU A 568 2.26 28.11 -20.17
C GLU A 568 2.56 27.25 -21.41
N PHE A 569 1.82 26.14 -21.62
CA PHE A 569 2.15 25.12 -22.63
C PHE A 569 1.03 24.81 -23.62
N GLY A 570 -0.11 25.51 -23.54
CA GLY A 570 -1.24 25.27 -24.42
C GLY A 570 -1.84 23.88 -24.25
N PHE A 571 -1.82 23.33 -23.03
CA PHE A 571 -2.49 22.07 -22.70
C PHE A 571 -3.98 22.15 -23.07
N GLU A 572 -4.50 21.13 -23.76
CA GLU A 572 -5.90 21.11 -24.19
C GLU A 572 -6.77 20.34 -23.17
N THR A 573 -7.97 20.85 -22.89
CA THR A 573 -8.99 20.15 -22.10
C THR A 573 -10.07 19.54 -23.00
N SER A 574 -10.86 18.61 -22.47
CA SER A 574 -11.95 18.00 -23.25
C SER A 574 -12.98 19.06 -23.65
N ALA A 575 -13.31 19.13 -24.94
CA ALA A 575 -14.38 19.98 -25.48
C ALA A 575 -15.79 19.50 -25.04
N GLN A 576 -15.93 18.22 -24.69
CA GLN A 576 -17.17 17.61 -24.25
C GLN A 576 -17.16 17.39 -22.75
N SER A 577 -18.34 17.50 -22.11
CA SER A 577 -18.50 17.10 -20.70
C SER A 577 -18.39 15.58 -20.57
N PHE A 578 -17.79 15.13 -19.47
CA PHE A 578 -17.85 13.72 -19.08
C PHE A 578 -19.18 13.41 -18.39
N ASP A 579 -19.62 12.16 -18.49
CA ASP A 579 -20.92 11.74 -17.94
C ASP A 579 -20.88 11.55 -16.42
N ARG A 580 -19.71 11.27 -15.83
CA ARG A 580 -19.53 10.91 -14.42
C ARG A 580 -18.69 11.88 -13.60
N THR A 581 -18.32 13.02 -14.19
CA THR A 581 -17.64 14.09 -13.47
C THR A 581 -17.80 15.44 -14.18
N TYR A 582 -17.72 16.53 -13.41
CA TYR A 582 -17.74 17.91 -13.91
C TYR A 582 -16.36 18.39 -14.40
N ARG A 583 -15.27 17.72 -14.02
CA ARG A 583 -13.90 18.14 -14.41
C ARG A 583 -13.59 17.75 -15.85
N ARG A 584 -13.14 18.71 -16.67
CA ARG A 584 -12.88 18.50 -18.11
C ARG A 584 -11.41 18.26 -18.46
N ALA A 585 -10.52 18.33 -17.48
CA ALA A 585 -9.07 18.19 -17.65
C ALA A 585 -8.49 16.89 -17.07
N SER A 586 -9.29 16.12 -16.34
CA SER A 586 -8.85 14.87 -15.69
C SER A 586 -8.86 13.70 -16.66
N ASN A 587 -7.85 12.82 -16.57
CA ASN A 587 -7.80 11.50 -17.22
C ASN A 587 -8.10 11.54 -18.75
N LEU A 588 -7.54 12.51 -19.47
CA LEU A 588 -7.71 12.62 -20.93
C LEU A 588 -6.97 11.51 -21.70
N ASP A 589 -6.00 10.90 -21.05
CA ASP A 589 -5.16 9.79 -21.49
C ASP A 589 -5.88 8.45 -21.55
N ASP A 590 -7.05 8.33 -20.90
CA ASP A 590 -7.91 7.17 -21.00
C ASP A 590 -9.39 7.59 -21.00
N MET A 591 -10.05 7.41 -22.16
CA MET A 591 -11.45 7.77 -22.36
C MET A 591 -12.42 7.03 -21.44
N HIS A 592 -12.00 5.90 -20.86
CA HIS A 592 -12.83 5.05 -20.04
C HIS A 592 -12.61 5.23 -18.54
N GLU A 593 -11.54 5.92 -18.12
CA GLU A 593 -11.29 6.22 -16.71
C GLU A 593 -12.47 6.99 -16.13
N ASN A 594 -12.78 8.18 -16.65
CA ASN A 594 -13.98 8.96 -16.27
C ASN A 594 -15.33 8.34 -16.72
N GLY A 595 -15.29 7.10 -17.23
CA GLY A 595 -16.36 6.42 -17.93
C GLY A 595 -16.67 5.05 -17.30
N VAL A 596 -16.58 3.99 -18.11
CA VAL A 596 -16.92 2.62 -17.66
C VAL A 596 -16.09 2.14 -16.46
N HIS A 597 -14.82 2.52 -16.33
CA HIS A 597 -13.99 2.14 -15.17
C HIS A 597 -14.60 2.66 -13.85
N ASP A 598 -14.92 3.95 -13.78
CA ASP A 598 -15.57 4.53 -12.60
C ASP A 598 -17.03 4.14 -12.45
N TYR A 599 -17.69 3.68 -13.52
CA TYR A 599 -19.02 3.09 -13.40
C TYR A 599 -18.99 1.77 -12.66
N LEU A 600 -17.99 0.93 -12.92
CA LEU A 600 -17.77 -0.30 -12.17
C LEU A 600 -17.48 -0.01 -10.70
N LYS A 601 -16.72 1.04 -10.38
CA LYS A 601 -16.51 1.49 -8.99
C LYS A 601 -17.83 1.82 -8.29
N PHE A 602 -18.74 2.54 -8.97
CA PHE A 602 -20.06 2.83 -8.42
C PHE A 602 -20.91 1.58 -8.25
N ILE A 603 -20.93 0.67 -9.23
CA ILE A 603 -21.65 -0.61 -9.10
C ILE A 603 -21.14 -1.38 -7.88
N LYS A 604 -19.83 -1.43 -7.66
CA LYS A 604 -19.24 -2.16 -6.52
C LYS A 604 -19.56 -1.51 -5.19
N PHE A 605 -19.25 -0.22 -5.05
CA PHE A 605 -19.10 0.44 -3.75
C PHE A 605 -20.10 1.60 -3.52
N GLY A 606 -20.94 1.92 -4.50
CA GLY A 606 -21.94 2.99 -4.39
C GLY A 606 -21.40 4.43 -4.55
N TYR A 607 -20.12 4.60 -4.89
CA TYR A 607 -19.52 5.91 -5.16
C TYR A 607 -18.66 5.88 -6.43
N GLY A 608 -18.50 7.05 -7.07
CA GLY A 608 -17.86 7.19 -8.38
C GLY A 608 -16.76 8.25 -8.41
N ARG A 609 -16.39 8.68 -9.63
CA ARG A 609 -15.35 9.70 -9.85
C ARG A 609 -15.73 11.07 -9.29
N CYS A 610 -17.02 11.41 -9.30
CA CYS A 610 -17.46 12.70 -8.79
C CYS A 610 -17.20 12.80 -7.29
N THR A 611 -17.44 11.73 -6.53
CA THR A 611 -17.05 11.67 -5.11
C THR A 611 -15.56 11.91 -4.92
N ASP A 612 -14.67 11.27 -5.69
CA ASP A 612 -13.22 11.51 -5.57
C ASP A 612 -12.84 12.97 -5.84
N HIS A 613 -13.35 13.54 -6.93
CA HIS A 613 -13.04 14.93 -7.32
C HIS A 613 -13.61 15.96 -6.34
N THR A 614 -14.86 15.79 -5.90
CA THR A 614 -15.46 16.68 -4.90
C THR A 614 -14.74 16.60 -3.56
N CYS A 615 -14.24 15.43 -3.14
CA CYS A 615 -13.41 15.32 -1.94
C CYS A 615 -12.13 16.15 -2.05
N LYS A 616 -11.45 16.13 -3.20
CA LYS A 616 -10.28 16.98 -3.46
C LYS A 616 -10.63 18.48 -3.46
N ASP A 617 -11.79 18.86 -4.00
CA ASP A 617 -12.21 20.27 -4.05
C ASP A 617 -12.70 20.81 -2.70
N ILE A 618 -13.32 19.97 -1.86
CA ILE A 618 -13.63 20.34 -0.47
C ILE A 618 -12.33 20.57 0.31
N ARG A 619 -11.38 19.64 0.19
CA ARG A 619 -10.09 19.71 0.89
C ARG A 619 -9.28 20.94 0.50
N SER A 620 -9.29 21.32 -0.78
CA SER A 620 -8.62 22.55 -1.26
C SER A 620 -9.42 23.84 -1.03
N GLY A 621 -10.57 23.78 -0.35
CA GLY A 621 -11.42 24.94 -0.08
C GLY A 621 -12.15 25.50 -1.30
N ARG A 622 -12.15 24.80 -2.44
CA ARG A 622 -12.82 25.24 -3.68
C ARG A 622 -14.30 24.90 -3.73
N MET A 623 -14.79 24.01 -2.87
CA MET A 623 -16.15 23.50 -2.91
C MET A 623 -16.72 23.30 -1.51
N LEU A 624 -17.98 23.68 -1.31
CA LEU A 624 -18.71 23.37 -0.09
C LEU A 624 -19.28 21.95 -0.13
N ARG A 625 -19.44 21.32 1.04
CA ARG A 625 -19.97 19.96 1.14
C ARG A 625 -21.34 19.78 0.49
N ASP A 626 -22.27 20.71 0.70
CA ASP A 626 -23.63 20.58 0.14
C ASP A 626 -23.65 20.65 -1.39
N GLU A 627 -22.77 21.48 -1.97
CA GLU A 627 -22.55 21.53 -3.42
C GLU A 627 -21.99 20.20 -3.94
N ALA A 628 -21.01 19.62 -3.22
CA ALA A 628 -20.43 18.33 -3.56
C ALA A 628 -21.49 17.21 -3.57
N ILE A 629 -22.38 17.16 -2.57
CA ILE A 629 -23.45 16.16 -2.50
C ILE A 629 -24.36 16.26 -3.73
N ALA A 630 -24.79 17.48 -4.11
CA ALA A 630 -25.62 17.68 -5.29
C ALA A 630 -24.94 17.21 -6.58
N LEU A 631 -23.63 17.42 -6.71
CA LEU A 631 -22.84 16.91 -7.85
C LEU A 631 -22.72 15.39 -7.82
N ILE A 632 -22.48 14.78 -6.66
CA ILE A 632 -22.37 13.32 -6.51
C ILE A 632 -23.68 12.63 -6.94
N GLU A 633 -24.83 13.10 -6.46
CA GLU A 633 -26.14 12.56 -6.82
C GLU A 633 -26.41 12.67 -8.32
N LYS A 634 -25.91 13.73 -8.95
CA LYS A 634 -26.05 13.97 -10.39
C LYS A 634 -25.14 13.07 -11.24
N TYR A 635 -23.89 12.86 -10.83
CA TYR A 635 -22.85 12.29 -11.71
C TYR A 635 -22.49 10.82 -11.40
N ASP A 636 -22.37 10.43 -10.13
CA ASP A 636 -21.91 9.08 -9.79
C ASP A 636 -22.83 7.93 -10.24
N PRO A 637 -24.16 8.05 -10.29
CA PRO A 637 -25.01 6.95 -10.76
C PRO A 637 -25.11 6.84 -12.29
N VAL A 638 -24.58 7.80 -13.05
CA VAL A 638 -24.80 7.91 -14.50
C VAL A 638 -24.08 6.80 -15.25
N LYS A 639 -24.84 5.98 -15.99
CA LYS A 639 -24.26 5.02 -16.95
C LYS A 639 -23.57 5.80 -18.08
N PRO A 640 -22.28 5.56 -18.33
CA PRO A 640 -21.49 6.43 -19.20
C PRO A 640 -21.61 6.05 -20.68
N ARG A 641 -21.50 7.04 -21.58
CA ARG A 641 -21.66 6.84 -23.04
C ARG A 641 -20.52 6.07 -23.69
N ASP A 642 -19.31 6.11 -23.12
CA ASP A 642 -18.15 5.39 -23.63
C ASP A 642 -18.25 3.87 -23.45
N LEU A 643 -19.21 3.39 -22.64
CA LEU A 643 -19.51 1.96 -22.50
C LEU A 643 -19.78 1.30 -23.87
N ALA A 644 -20.49 1.98 -24.77
CA ALA A 644 -20.78 1.45 -26.11
C ALA A 644 -19.50 1.17 -26.93
N ARG A 645 -18.49 2.06 -26.81
CA ARG A 645 -17.18 1.85 -27.44
C ARG A 645 -16.47 0.66 -26.82
N TRP A 646 -16.47 0.56 -25.48
CA TRP A 646 -15.80 -0.53 -24.78
C TRP A 646 -16.43 -1.89 -25.12
N LEU A 647 -17.77 -2.00 -25.08
CA LEU A 647 -18.50 -3.21 -25.45
C LEU A 647 -18.18 -3.67 -26.88
N THR A 648 -18.16 -2.74 -27.83
CA THR A 648 -17.76 -3.02 -29.22
C THR A 648 -16.30 -3.48 -29.30
N TYR A 649 -15.42 -2.81 -28.55
CA TYR A 649 -13.99 -3.08 -28.51
C TYR A 649 -13.66 -4.49 -28.00
N VAL A 650 -14.38 -4.97 -26.98
CA VAL A 650 -14.15 -6.30 -26.39
C VAL A 650 -15.07 -7.39 -26.94
N GLY A 651 -16.03 -7.04 -27.80
CA GLY A 651 -17.01 -7.98 -28.37
C GLY A 651 -18.03 -8.50 -27.36
N MET A 652 -18.48 -7.65 -26.43
CA MET A 652 -19.41 -8.02 -25.35
C MET A 652 -20.76 -7.30 -25.51
N SER A 653 -21.86 -7.97 -25.16
CA SER A 653 -23.19 -7.33 -25.14
C SER A 653 -23.41 -6.51 -23.85
N GLU A 654 -24.27 -5.49 -23.90
CA GLU A 654 -24.56 -4.69 -22.71
C GLU A 654 -25.26 -5.50 -21.60
N ASP A 655 -26.13 -6.45 -21.97
CA ASP A 655 -26.78 -7.36 -21.02
C ASP A 655 -25.76 -8.25 -20.30
N GLU A 656 -24.82 -8.83 -21.05
CA GLU A 656 -23.74 -9.64 -20.49
C GLU A 656 -22.85 -8.82 -19.55
N PHE A 657 -22.48 -7.60 -19.94
CA PHE A 657 -21.75 -6.68 -19.08
C PHE A 657 -22.51 -6.38 -17.78
N GLY A 658 -23.79 -6.01 -17.88
CA GLY A 658 -24.61 -5.71 -16.71
C GLY A 658 -24.68 -6.88 -15.73
N ARG A 659 -24.97 -8.08 -16.24
CA ARG A 659 -25.06 -9.30 -15.44
C ARG A 659 -23.75 -9.65 -14.73
N ILE A 660 -22.60 -9.52 -15.40
CA ILE A 660 -21.29 -9.77 -14.77
C ILE A 660 -20.96 -8.67 -13.76
N ALA A 661 -21.16 -7.40 -14.10
CA ALA A 661 -20.87 -6.28 -13.21
C ALA A 661 -21.67 -6.37 -11.91
N ASP A 662 -22.93 -6.78 -11.97
CA ASP A 662 -23.80 -6.95 -10.81
C ASP A 662 -23.30 -8.03 -9.82
N THR A 663 -22.48 -9.00 -10.26
CA THR A 663 -21.88 -9.99 -9.35
C THR A 663 -20.84 -9.40 -8.40
N PHE A 664 -20.36 -8.17 -8.66
CA PHE A 664 -19.40 -7.46 -7.82
C PHE A 664 -20.03 -6.46 -6.86
N ARG A 665 -21.36 -6.33 -6.84
CA ARG A 665 -22.06 -5.45 -5.91
C ARG A 665 -21.79 -5.89 -4.48
N ASP A 666 -21.47 -4.92 -3.64
CA ASP A 666 -21.29 -5.15 -2.22
C ASP A 666 -22.62 -5.11 -1.47
N ASP A 667 -22.91 -6.16 -0.71
CA ASP A 667 -24.18 -6.29 0.03
C ASP A 667 -24.30 -5.26 1.17
N ARG A 668 -23.21 -4.56 1.56
CA ARG A 668 -23.28 -3.40 2.48
C ARG A 668 -23.92 -2.17 1.84
N VAL A 669 -23.88 -2.06 0.52
CA VAL A 669 -24.37 -0.90 -0.23
C VAL A 669 -25.64 -1.22 -1.00
N TRP A 670 -25.76 -2.44 -1.50
CA TRP A 670 -26.81 -2.81 -2.44
C TRP A 670 -27.74 -3.86 -1.85
N ALA A 671 -29.01 -3.78 -2.23
CA ALA A 671 -30.00 -4.81 -1.97
C ALA A 671 -30.82 -5.05 -3.24
N MET A 672 -31.08 -6.32 -3.57
CA MET A 672 -32.00 -6.68 -4.64
C MET A 672 -33.45 -6.63 -4.15
N LYS A 673 -34.26 -5.72 -4.70
CA LYS A 673 -35.70 -5.64 -4.42
C LYS A 673 -36.50 -5.66 -5.72
N ARG A 674 -37.43 -6.62 -5.85
CA ARG A 674 -38.31 -6.79 -7.02
C ARG A 674 -37.54 -6.81 -8.37
N GLY A 675 -36.39 -7.49 -8.41
CA GLY A 675 -35.57 -7.60 -9.62
C GLY A 675 -34.75 -6.34 -9.96
N HIS A 676 -34.67 -5.37 -9.05
CA HIS A 676 -33.85 -4.17 -9.21
C HIS A 676 -32.88 -3.99 -8.05
N TRP A 677 -31.67 -3.57 -8.36
CA TRP A 677 -30.69 -3.15 -7.38
C TRP A 677 -31.06 -1.78 -6.81
N ILE A 678 -31.25 -1.73 -5.49
CA ILE A 678 -31.51 -0.51 -4.74
C ILE A 678 -30.31 -0.26 -3.82
N ARG A 679 -29.79 0.97 -3.85
CA ARG A 679 -28.78 1.42 -2.91
C ARG A 679 -29.43 1.58 -1.53
N LYS A 680 -28.88 0.94 -0.50
CA LYS A 680 -29.32 1.09 0.89
C LYS A 680 -29.22 2.57 1.30
N GLU A 681 -30.16 3.03 2.13
CA GLU A 681 -30.18 4.43 2.57
C GLU A 681 -28.89 4.76 3.34
N ILE A 682 -28.36 5.94 3.06
CA ILE A 682 -27.17 6.50 3.70
C ILE A 682 -27.62 7.04 5.07
N SER A 683 -27.19 6.42 6.16
CA SER A 683 -27.44 6.90 7.53
C SER A 683 -26.48 8.00 7.97
#